data_AF-A0A8S0Q203-F1
#
_entry.id   AF-A0A8S0Q203-F1
#
_cell.length_a   1.000
_cell.length_b   1.000
_cell.length_c   1.000
_cell.angle_alpha   90.00
_cell.angle_beta   90.00
_cell.angle_gamma   90.00
#
_symmetry.space_group_name_H-M   'P 1'
#
loop_
_entity.id
_entity.type
_entity.pdbx_description
1 polymer ?
#
loop_
_entity_poly.entity_id
_entity_poly.type
_entity_poly.pdbx_seq_one_letter_code
_entity_poly.pdbx_strand_id
1 'polypeptide(L)'
;VGSHTFHNSDISYLNIKYTIFNPNLINFPLISLFTSGFSSFSLFILRCRRQRSRRPSHCVLNAVLLRPMICVGSASAVLMKVAGSKKLFRSISSSRSSCERKLKPMEIRKGLRKEDSNSTEVVLVKREVNRCSSCQMKVGLKGLKKKDLNSAEVVPVKGEVNRCSCCQRKVDLTEFRCKYGVGSVCVHATMVVMVVVVEVMKRTMLSSSFIWYTIIVVAVLSFLHGSTKKKKLPPGPRGVPILGHLHMIGKNPHQDLHRIAQKHGPIMYVQFGFVPHIVVSSPQAAEQFLKTYDLVFAGRPPHQAAKYLSWDQRNLSFGTYGPYWRYTRKLCTLELLSSPKISSFHAFLVEWLKHAGLERISVDLSAKVSSLTTEMSCMMVFSKKYEDKDIDERGFKVVIQEAMKLAAIRNLGDYFPFLGVLDLQGLTKRVKALSKVFDDFCEKVIDDHVRDGDQGGTKDIVDTMLSITQSRETEFQFDRRHVKAIMLDMLVASMDTTASTVEWILSELLKNPRVMGKVQKELELVVGLDRMVEESDLESLEYLDMVVKETFRLHPVAPLLLPHYSLEDCTVDGYHIPKHARIFVNTFAIGRDPSAWTDPEKFNPERFNGSSIDLRGQHFQLLPFGSGRRGCPGMQLGLIVVRLIVAQLVHCFDWKLPNNMLPSELDMTEEFGLVVTRAEHLIAVPTYRLQK
;
A
#
# COMPACT_ATOMS: atom_id res chain seq x y z
N VAL A 1 -57.94 -30.09 -14.65
CA VAL A 1 -59.32 -29.73 -14.23
C VAL A 1 -59.17 -28.64 -13.20
N GLY A 2 -59.69 -27.42 -13.45
CA GLY A 2 -59.31 -26.20 -12.70
C GLY A 2 -57.89 -25.72 -13.08
N SER A 3 -57.55 -24.49 -13.50
CA SER A 3 -58.17 -23.15 -13.46
C SER A 3 -58.50 -22.63 -12.07
N HIS A 4 -58.09 -21.44 -11.62
CA HIS A 4 -57.17 -20.38 -12.08
C HIS A 4 -57.44 -19.22 -11.11
N THR A 5 -56.42 -18.59 -10.55
CA THR A 5 -56.43 -17.13 -10.27
C THR A 5 -55.00 -16.63 -10.16
N PHE A 6 -54.77 -15.41 -10.62
CA PHE A 6 -53.49 -14.71 -10.60
C PHE A 6 -53.52 -13.61 -9.53
N HIS A 7 -52.35 -13.22 -9.04
CA HIS A 7 -52.08 -11.80 -8.83
C HIS A 7 -50.61 -11.49 -9.09
N ASN A 8 -50.34 -10.55 -10.01
CA ASN A 8 -48.99 -10.09 -10.32
C ASN A 8 -48.43 -9.14 -9.24
N SER A 9 -47.10 -9.10 -9.16
CA SER A 9 -46.34 -7.91 -8.80
C SER A 9 -44.95 -7.99 -9.44
N ASP A 10 -44.87 -7.61 -10.72
CA ASP A 10 -43.63 -7.62 -11.49
C ASP A 10 -42.63 -6.55 -11.03
N ILE A 11 -41.38 -6.95 -10.74
CA ILE A 11 -40.19 -6.12 -11.00
C ILE A 11 -39.10 -7.00 -11.63
N SER A 12 -39.13 -7.14 -12.95
CA SER A 12 -38.00 -7.67 -13.73
C SER A 12 -37.11 -6.52 -14.20
N TYR A 13 -35.92 -6.34 -13.63
CA TYR A 13 -34.95 -5.35 -14.10
C TYR A 13 -33.56 -5.93 -14.37
N LEU A 14 -33.15 -5.72 -15.62
CA LEU A 14 -31.81 -5.79 -16.23
C LEU A 14 -30.72 -6.59 -15.49
N ASN A 15 -30.32 -7.67 -16.16
CA ASN A 15 -29.08 -8.39 -15.90
C ASN A 15 -27.86 -7.56 -16.38
N ILE A 16 -27.52 -6.48 -15.66
CA ILE A 16 -26.33 -5.67 -15.94
C ILE A 16 -25.09 -6.46 -15.51
N LYS A 17 -24.36 -7.02 -16.47
CA LYS A 17 -22.98 -7.47 -16.24
C LYS A 17 -22.10 -6.26 -15.92
N TYR A 18 -21.98 -5.94 -14.62
CA TYR A 18 -20.91 -5.08 -14.13
C TYR A 18 -19.58 -5.76 -14.40
N THR A 19 -18.96 -5.40 -15.52
CA THR A 19 -17.58 -5.75 -15.83
C THR A 19 -16.70 -4.94 -14.89
N ILE A 20 -16.39 -5.52 -13.72
CA ILE A 20 -15.53 -4.88 -12.72
C ILE A 20 -14.20 -4.56 -13.40
N PHE A 21 -13.86 -3.28 -13.42
CA PHE A 21 -12.70 -2.76 -14.13
C PHE A 21 -11.42 -3.15 -13.36
N ASN A 22 -10.89 -4.34 -13.63
CA ASN A 22 -9.72 -4.89 -12.96
C ASN A 22 -8.47 -4.04 -13.24
N PRO A 23 -7.88 -3.33 -12.25
CA PRO A 23 -6.71 -2.48 -12.48
C PRO A 23 -5.42 -3.27 -12.72
N ASN A 24 -5.41 -4.58 -12.45
CA ASN A 24 -4.20 -5.42 -12.45
C ASN A 24 -3.87 -6.04 -13.82
N LEU A 25 -4.37 -5.47 -14.92
CA LEU A 25 -4.14 -5.96 -16.29
C LEU A 25 -3.44 -4.93 -17.19
N ILE A 26 -2.28 -4.44 -16.76
CA ILE A 26 -1.27 -3.88 -17.67
C ILE A 26 -0.37 -5.02 -18.19
N ASN A 27 -0.94 -5.89 -19.02
CA ASN A 27 -0.16 -6.74 -19.92
C ASN A 27 0.37 -5.86 -21.06
N PHE A 28 1.69 -5.80 -21.25
CA PHE A 28 2.32 -5.12 -22.39
C PHE A 28 2.02 -5.86 -23.71
N PRO A 29 1.49 -5.19 -24.75
CA PRO A 29 1.27 -5.80 -26.06
C PRO A 29 1.88 -4.96 -27.21
N LEU A 30 3.11 -4.46 -27.05
CA LEU A 30 3.85 -3.73 -28.10
C LEU A 30 5.36 -4.02 -28.07
N ILE A 31 5.77 -5.14 -28.69
CA ILE A 31 7.04 -5.38 -29.43
C ILE A 31 6.81 -6.68 -30.24
N SER A 32 6.41 -6.55 -31.50
CA SER A 32 6.33 -7.68 -32.47
C SER A 32 6.17 -7.22 -33.94
N LEU A 33 6.87 -6.16 -34.34
CA LEU A 33 7.13 -5.84 -35.74
C LEU A 33 8.62 -5.49 -35.91
N PHE A 34 9.17 -5.81 -37.08
CA PHE A 34 10.60 -5.81 -37.42
C PHE A 34 11.47 -6.86 -36.70
N THR A 35 11.30 -8.12 -37.11
CA THR A 35 12.39 -9.12 -37.11
C THR A 35 12.62 -9.65 -38.53
N SER A 36 13.51 -9.01 -39.28
CA SER A 36 14.18 -9.59 -40.46
C SER A 36 15.41 -8.73 -40.85
N GLY A 37 16.53 -9.38 -41.19
CA GLY A 37 17.78 -8.78 -41.72
C GLY A 37 18.37 -7.61 -40.90
N PHE A 38 19.43 -7.75 -40.11
CA PHE A 38 20.74 -8.24 -40.54
C PHE A 38 21.62 -8.53 -39.32
N SER A 39 22.29 -9.67 -39.31
CA SER A 39 23.35 -9.99 -38.34
C SER A 39 24.74 -9.58 -38.86
N SER A 40 25.64 -9.30 -37.91
CA SER A 40 27.10 -9.42 -38.05
C SER A 40 27.80 -8.59 -39.14
N PHE A 41 28.37 -7.45 -38.73
CA PHE A 41 29.69 -7.03 -39.22
C PHE A 41 30.68 -7.06 -38.05
N SER A 42 31.55 -8.08 -38.03
CA SER A 42 32.59 -8.23 -37.01
C SER A 42 33.86 -7.47 -37.39
N LEU A 43 34.57 -6.98 -36.37
CA LEU A 43 35.88 -6.34 -36.52
C LEU A 43 36.90 -7.32 -37.13
N PHE A 44 37.49 -6.97 -38.27
CA PHE A 44 38.60 -7.73 -38.86
C PHE A 44 39.93 -7.19 -38.34
N ILE A 45 40.56 -7.90 -37.39
CA ILE A 45 41.94 -7.66 -37.00
C ILE A 45 42.87 -8.42 -37.96
N LEU A 46 43.89 -7.73 -38.47
CA LEU A 46 44.92 -8.27 -39.35
C LEU A 46 45.68 -9.44 -38.69
N ARG A 47 45.74 -10.59 -39.38
CA ARG A 47 46.77 -11.61 -39.12
C ARG A 47 47.28 -12.21 -40.42
N CYS A 48 48.55 -11.95 -40.73
CA CYS A 48 49.15 -12.34 -42.00
C CYS A 48 49.50 -13.84 -42.05
N ARG A 49 48.96 -14.56 -43.03
CA ARG A 49 49.65 -15.69 -43.68
C ARG A 49 49.11 -15.88 -45.10
N ARG A 50 49.95 -15.62 -46.11
CA ARG A 50 49.59 -15.71 -47.53
C ARG A 50 50.31 -16.90 -48.17
N GLN A 51 49.57 -17.95 -48.51
CA GLN A 51 50.08 -19.06 -49.32
C GLN A 51 49.74 -18.82 -50.80
N ARG A 52 50.47 -19.48 -51.71
CA ARG A 52 50.45 -19.20 -53.17
C ARG A 52 49.20 -19.78 -53.85
N SER A 53 48.58 -19.06 -54.80
CA SER A 53 48.42 -19.53 -56.20
C SER A 53 47.80 -18.49 -57.17
N ARG A 54 48.02 -18.78 -58.45
CA ARG A 54 47.54 -18.26 -59.76
C ARG A 54 46.02 -17.99 -59.81
N ARG A 55 45.43 -17.19 -60.73
CA ARG A 55 45.87 -16.46 -61.96
C ARG A 55 44.84 -15.32 -62.27
N PRO A 56 45.13 -14.30 -63.11
CA PRO A 56 44.19 -13.21 -63.45
C PRO A 56 43.63 -13.28 -64.89
N SER A 57 42.44 -12.70 -65.14
CA SER A 57 41.99 -12.31 -66.51
C SER A 57 40.70 -11.46 -66.57
N HIS A 58 40.80 -10.35 -67.32
CA HIS A 58 39.78 -9.61 -68.11
C HIS A 58 38.52 -8.94 -67.51
N CYS A 59 38.32 -7.71 -67.98
CA CYS A 59 37.13 -6.87 -67.88
C CYS A 59 36.17 -7.12 -69.05
N VAL A 60 34.87 -6.78 -68.89
CA VAL A 60 34.03 -6.24 -69.97
C VAL A 60 33.28 -5.02 -69.43
N LEU A 61 33.06 -4.03 -70.30
CA LEU A 61 32.44 -2.74 -70.03
C LEU A 61 30.95 -2.76 -70.42
N ASN A 62 30.08 -2.07 -69.67
CA ASN A 62 29.15 -1.08 -70.23
C ASN A 62 28.42 -0.29 -69.13
N ALA A 63 28.03 0.94 -69.46
CA ALA A 63 27.52 1.92 -68.51
C ALA A 63 26.25 2.59 -69.02
N VAL A 64 25.38 3.03 -68.10
CA VAL A 64 24.45 4.14 -68.34
C VAL A 64 24.51 5.11 -67.16
N LEU A 65 24.53 6.39 -67.51
CA LEU A 65 24.70 7.59 -66.69
C LEU A 65 23.75 7.68 -65.47
N LEU A 66 24.22 8.33 -64.39
CA LEU A 66 23.65 9.61 -63.93
C LEU A 66 24.51 10.34 -62.88
N ARG A 67 24.65 11.66 -63.04
CA ARG A 67 25.32 12.66 -62.17
C ARG A 67 24.94 14.06 -62.70
N PRO A 68 25.04 15.16 -61.92
CA PRO A 68 24.69 15.35 -60.50
C PRO A 68 23.91 16.69 -60.27
N MET A 69 23.93 17.23 -59.05
CA MET A 69 23.44 18.56 -58.60
C MET A 69 21.90 18.73 -58.53
N ILE A 70 21.25 19.03 -57.39
CA ILE A 70 21.44 20.09 -56.36
C ILE A 70 21.03 21.49 -56.85
N CYS A 71 19.84 21.97 -56.45
CA CYS A 71 19.67 23.21 -55.66
C CYS A 71 18.21 23.55 -55.28
N VAL A 72 18.00 23.88 -53.99
CA VAL A 72 17.12 24.94 -53.41
C VAL A 72 15.63 25.05 -53.79
N GLY A 73 14.77 25.11 -52.77
CA GLY A 73 13.38 25.61 -52.81
C GLY A 73 12.76 25.60 -51.40
N SER A 74 11.89 26.57 -51.04
CA SER A 74 11.54 26.83 -49.62
C SER A 74 10.08 27.18 -49.32
N ALA A 75 9.69 26.82 -48.08
CA ALA A 75 8.67 27.45 -47.21
C ALA A 75 7.17 27.06 -47.32
N SER A 76 6.59 26.90 -46.12
CA SER A 76 5.20 27.21 -45.70
C SER A 76 3.99 26.59 -46.43
N ALA A 77 3.33 25.63 -45.75
CA ALA A 77 1.99 25.84 -45.16
C ALA A 77 1.50 24.59 -44.39
N VAL A 78 1.17 24.73 -43.10
CA VAL A 78 0.34 23.74 -42.38
C VAL A 78 -1.10 24.24 -42.41
N LEU A 79 -1.91 23.63 -43.27
CA LEU A 79 -3.29 24.03 -43.53
C LEU A 79 -4.24 22.96 -42.97
N MET A 80 -4.84 23.21 -41.80
CA MET A 80 -5.90 22.36 -41.28
C MET A 80 -7.09 22.36 -42.25
N LYS A 81 -7.53 21.17 -42.68
CA LYS A 81 -8.70 21.04 -43.55
C LYS A 81 -9.63 19.92 -43.08
N VAL A 82 -10.72 20.32 -42.44
CA VAL A 82 -11.87 19.46 -42.11
C VAL A 82 -12.71 19.24 -43.37
N ALA A 83 -13.10 17.98 -43.69
CA ALA A 83 -14.30 17.70 -44.48
C ALA A 83 -14.72 16.19 -44.51
N GLY A 84 -15.86 15.88 -43.89
CA GLY A 84 -16.86 14.92 -44.40
C GLY A 84 -16.69 13.41 -44.12
N SER A 85 -17.73 12.57 -44.33
CA SER A 85 -19.15 12.89 -44.61
C SER A 85 -20.06 11.63 -44.59
N LYS A 86 -21.40 11.84 -44.65
CA LYS A 86 -22.54 10.84 -44.68
C LYS A 86 -23.03 10.44 -43.27
N LYS A 87 -24.31 10.22 -42.94
CA LYS A 87 -25.65 10.16 -43.62
C LYS A 87 -26.72 10.76 -42.64
N LEU A 88 -28.02 11.00 -42.94
CA LEU A 88 -28.76 11.51 -44.12
C LEU A 88 -30.29 11.56 -43.80
N PHE A 89 -30.95 12.72 -43.95
CA PHE A 89 -32.44 12.95 -43.92
C PHE A 89 -33.15 12.71 -42.54
N ARG A 90 -34.32 13.29 -42.20
CA ARG A 90 -35.27 14.21 -42.90
C ARG A 90 -36.06 15.11 -41.90
N SER A 91 -36.54 16.26 -42.39
CA SER A 91 -37.74 17.10 -42.03
C SER A 91 -38.67 16.70 -40.84
N ILE A 92 -39.32 17.60 -40.10
CA ILE A 92 -40.36 18.60 -40.54
C ILE A 92 -40.38 19.90 -39.67
N SER A 93 -41.15 20.90 -40.11
CA SER A 93 -41.17 22.35 -39.79
C SER A 93 -41.98 22.83 -38.56
N SER A 94 -41.86 24.16 -38.28
CA SER A 94 -42.92 25.11 -37.81
C SER A 94 -43.54 24.95 -36.39
N SER A 95 -43.99 26.00 -35.67
CA SER A 95 -43.82 27.47 -35.81
C SER A 95 -44.36 28.26 -34.58
N ARG A 96 -43.78 29.44 -34.31
CA ARG A 96 -44.32 30.68 -33.67
C ARG A 96 -45.48 30.64 -32.63
N SER A 97 -45.32 31.57 -31.66
CA SER A 97 -46.35 32.27 -30.83
C SER A 97 -46.92 31.51 -29.62
N SER A 98 -47.56 32.15 -28.61
CA SER A 98 -47.37 33.45 -27.93
C SER A 98 -48.40 33.58 -26.77
N CYS A 99 -48.07 34.25 -25.66
CA CYS A 99 -48.95 34.53 -24.49
C CYS A 99 -49.43 33.26 -23.73
N GLU A 100 -49.61 33.26 -22.41
CA GLU A 100 -50.45 34.17 -21.61
C GLU A 100 -49.92 34.50 -20.19
N ARG A 101 -50.74 35.21 -19.40
CA ARG A 101 -50.45 35.73 -18.05
C ARG A 101 -51.26 35.00 -16.98
N LYS A 102 -50.81 35.06 -15.72
CA LYS A 102 -51.70 35.19 -14.54
C LYS A 102 -51.00 35.99 -13.43
N LEU A 103 -51.77 36.51 -12.46
CA LEU A 103 -51.40 37.69 -11.66
C LEU A 103 -51.86 37.61 -10.19
N LYS A 104 -50.92 37.87 -9.25
CA LYS A 104 -51.16 38.54 -7.93
C LYS A 104 -52.08 37.79 -6.91
N PRO A 105 -52.36 38.30 -5.68
CA PRO A 105 -51.93 39.56 -4.99
C PRO A 105 -51.43 39.48 -3.51
N MET A 106 -50.72 40.55 -3.08
CA MET A 106 -50.73 41.24 -1.73
C MET A 106 -50.39 40.45 -0.43
N GLU A 107 -50.14 41.05 0.75
CA GLU A 107 -50.02 42.47 1.26
C GLU A 107 -48.53 42.99 1.16
N ILE A 108 -48.01 44.14 1.63
CA ILE A 108 -48.41 45.27 2.55
C ILE A 108 -48.16 44.90 4.06
N ARG A 109 -47.92 45.77 5.07
CA ARG A 109 -47.95 47.25 5.24
C ARG A 109 -46.59 47.87 5.70
N LYS A 110 -46.54 48.70 6.76
CA LYS A 110 -45.39 49.55 7.22
C LYS A 110 -45.52 50.07 8.68
N GLY A 111 -44.39 50.48 9.30
CA GLY A 111 -44.25 51.55 10.32
C GLY A 111 -42.77 52.02 10.40
N LEU A 112 -42.40 53.28 10.10
CA LEU A 112 -42.31 54.48 10.98
C LEU A 112 -41.22 54.34 12.08
N ARG A 113 -40.03 54.96 11.97
CA ARG A 113 -39.64 56.39 12.26
C ARG A 113 -39.82 56.75 13.76
N LYS A 114 -38.89 57.45 14.43
CA LYS A 114 -37.89 58.46 13.99
C LYS A 114 -36.75 58.61 15.05
N GLU A 115 -35.71 59.40 14.74
CA GLU A 115 -34.69 59.99 15.66
C GLU A 115 -33.69 59.04 16.39
N ASP A 116 -32.41 59.39 16.57
CA ASP A 116 -31.62 60.31 15.73
C ASP A 116 -30.11 60.03 15.74
N SER A 117 -29.41 60.58 14.75
CA SER A 117 -27.94 60.75 14.66
C SER A 117 -27.03 59.66 15.26
N ASN A 118 -26.76 58.60 14.49
CA ASN A 118 -25.39 58.09 14.44
C ASN A 118 -25.05 57.61 13.02
N SER A 119 -23.83 57.92 12.57
CA SER A 119 -23.47 57.79 11.15
C SER A 119 -22.88 56.42 10.83
N THR A 120 -23.34 55.83 9.72
CA THR A 120 -22.61 54.74 9.04
C THR A 120 -22.86 54.87 7.54
N GLU A 121 -22.10 55.75 6.89
CA GLU A 121 -21.77 55.54 5.49
C GLU A 121 -21.06 54.19 5.36
N VAL A 122 -21.39 53.41 4.32
CA VAL A 122 -20.51 52.33 3.86
C VAL A 122 -19.48 52.94 2.92
N VAL A 123 -18.58 53.72 3.51
CA VAL A 123 -17.36 54.26 2.89
C VAL A 123 -16.15 53.73 3.65
N LEU A 124 -15.04 53.54 2.93
CA LEU A 124 -13.77 52.99 3.43
C LEU A 124 -13.26 53.68 4.71
N VAL A 125 -12.83 52.91 5.71
CA VAL A 125 -11.64 53.24 6.52
C VAL A 125 -11.09 52.04 7.30
N LYS A 126 -9.80 52.14 7.68
CA LYS A 126 -9.03 51.17 8.48
C LYS A 126 -9.55 51.08 9.93
N ARG A 127 -9.37 49.90 10.56
CA ARG A 127 -8.80 49.87 11.94
C ARG A 127 -7.28 49.92 11.81
N GLU A 128 -6.56 50.90 12.35
CA GLU A 128 -6.41 51.30 13.76
C GLU A 128 -5.52 50.36 14.58
N VAL A 129 -4.70 50.84 15.51
CA VAL A 129 -3.82 52.04 15.55
C VAL A 129 -2.97 51.90 16.81
N ASN A 130 -1.72 52.37 16.80
CA ASN A 130 -1.18 52.96 18.03
C ASN A 130 -0.21 54.12 17.78
N ARG A 131 -0.18 55.01 18.76
CA ARG A 131 0.18 56.43 18.69
C ARG A 131 1.60 56.75 18.20
N CYS A 132 1.67 57.70 17.26
CA CYS A 132 2.30 59.03 17.42
C CYS A 132 3.48 59.17 18.40
N SER A 133 4.63 59.71 17.94
CA SER A 133 5.07 61.06 18.33
C SER A 133 6.43 61.51 17.72
N SER A 134 6.65 62.82 17.73
CA SER A 134 7.93 63.53 17.89
C SER A 134 9.04 63.51 16.79
N CYS A 135 9.25 64.70 16.22
CA CYS A 135 10.55 65.42 16.13
C CYS A 135 11.76 64.97 15.27
N GLN A 136 12.41 66.04 14.77
CA GLN A 136 13.86 66.24 14.56
C GLN A 136 14.62 65.65 13.34
N MET A 137 14.77 66.55 12.36
CA MET A 137 16.05 67.18 11.95
C MET A 137 17.20 66.40 11.24
N LYS A 138 17.66 67.07 10.17
CA LYS A 138 19.06 67.30 9.74
C LYS A 138 19.86 66.22 8.98
N VAL A 139 20.24 66.64 7.76
CA VAL A 139 21.62 66.60 7.17
C VAL A 139 22.19 65.21 6.76
N GLY A 140 22.75 65.05 5.55
CA GLY A 140 22.87 66.05 4.47
C GLY A 140 23.84 65.71 3.33
N LEU A 141 24.61 66.72 2.91
CA LEU A 141 25.31 66.84 1.62
C LEU A 141 26.44 65.83 1.37
N LYS A 142 26.47 65.27 0.14
CA LYS A 142 27.56 65.37 -0.87
C LYS A 142 27.13 64.59 -2.14
N GLY A 143 27.48 64.96 -3.37
CA GLY A 143 28.30 66.09 -3.83
C GLY A 143 29.31 65.65 -4.90
N LEU A 144 29.64 66.53 -5.87
CA LEU A 144 30.46 66.29 -7.08
C LEU A 144 29.72 65.49 -8.19
N LYS A 145 29.83 65.83 -9.48
CA LYS A 145 30.42 67.03 -10.12
C LYS A 145 29.67 67.33 -11.43
N LYS A 146 29.46 68.61 -11.73
CA LYS A 146 28.86 69.13 -12.98
C LYS A 146 29.98 69.58 -13.94
N LYS A 147 29.70 69.63 -15.26
CA LYS A 147 30.25 70.50 -16.33
C LYS A 147 30.05 69.81 -17.70
N ASP A 148 29.79 70.44 -18.85
CA ASP A 148 29.09 71.69 -19.28
C ASP A 148 28.57 71.34 -20.71
N LEU A 149 27.41 71.71 -21.28
CA LEU A 149 26.48 72.85 -21.19
C LEU A 149 26.89 74.09 -22.03
N ASN A 150 26.21 74.25 -23.18
CA ASN A 150 25.91 75.49 -23.94
C ASN A 150 24.73 75.12 -24.89
N SER A 151 23.50 75.65 -24.78
CA SER A 151 22.98 77.02 -25.03
C SER A 151 22.84 77.36 -26.53
N ALA A 152 21.74 77.90 -27.07
CA ALA A 152 20.41 78.32 -26.54
C ALA A 152 19.30 78.07 -27.61
N GLU A 153 18.01 77.86 -27.28
CA GLU A 153 16.86 78.84 -27.27
C GLU A 153 16.78 79.82 -28.45
N VAL A 154 15.63 80.21 -29.05
CA VAL A 154 14.24 80.53 -28.57
C VAL A 154 13.25 80.08 -29.71
N VAL A 155 12.10 79.38 -29.56
CA VAL A 155 10.78 79.69 -28.90
C VAL A 155 10.04 80.86 -29.61
N PRO A 156 8.67 80.99 -29.64
CA PRO A 156 7.56 80.22 -29.02
C PRO A 156 6.94 79.14 -29.97
N VAL A 157 5.65 78.76 -30.09
CA VAL A 157 4.29 79.26 -29.73
C VAL A 157 3.31 78.09 -29.40
N LYS A 158 2.11 78.39 -28.88
CA LYS A 158 1.05 77.44 -28.45
C LYS A 158 0.00 77.10 -29.53
N GLY A 159 -0.71 75.97 -29.36
CA GLY A 159 -2.04 75.73 -29.94
C GLY A 159 -2.68 74.40 -29.50
N GLU A 160 -3.75 74.45 -28.69
CA GLU A 160 -4.59 73.29 -28.36
C GLU A 160 -5.93 73.33 -29.12
N VAL A 161 -6.35 72.24 -29.77
CA VAL A 161 -7.77 72.00 -30.14
C VAL A 161 -8.09 70.49 -30.01
N ASN A 162 -9.36 70.17 -29.75
CA ASN A 162 -9.87 68.85 -29.40
C ASN A 162 -10.55 68.09 -30.57
N ARG A 163 -10.59 66.75 -30.45
CA ARG A 163 -11.65 65.80 -30.92
C ARG A 163 -11.93 65.53 -32.42
N CYS A 164 -11.64 64.27 -32.80
CA CYS A 164 -12.62 63.18 -33.07
C CYS A 164 -13.29 62.98 -34.47
N SER A 165 -13.31 61.69 -34.86
CA SER A 165 -14.34 60.93 -35.62
C SER A 165 -14.40 60.92 -37.17
N CYS A 166 -14.38 59.67 -37.67
CA CYS A 166 -15.19 59.07 -38.75
C CYS A 166 -14.92 59.32 -40.26
N CYS A 167 -15.12 58.21 -41.00
CA CYS A 167 -15.58 58.06 -42.39
C CYS A 167 -14.65 58.33 -43.60
N GLN A 168 -14.40 57.23 -44.33
CA GLN A 168 -14.11 57.14 -45.78
C GLN A 168 -12.75 57.71 -46.24
N ARG A 169 -12.18 57.36 -47.41
CA ARG A 169 -12.64 56.50 -48.53
C ARG A 169 -11.44 55.78 -49.18
N LYS A 170 -11.68 54.75 -50.01
CA LYS A 170 -10.68 54.21 -50.96
C LYS A 170 -10.50 55.16 -52.17
N VAL A 171 -9.29 55.25 -52.73
CA VAL A 171 -8.98 55.28 -54.18
C VAL A 171 -7.61 54.58 -54.39
N ASP A 172 -7.37 54.04 -55.58
CA ASP A 172 -6.21 53.23 -55.99
C ASP A 172 -5.21 54.00 -56.88
N LEU A 173 -3.93 53.55 -56.88
CA LEU A 173 -2.89 53.74 -57.92
C LEU A 173 -2.44 55.21 -58.22
N THR A 174 -1.25 55.52 -58.77
CA THR A 174 -0.34 54.81 -59.67
C THR A 174 1.16 55.03 -59.37
N GLU A 175 2.00 54.17 -59.95
CA GLU A 175 3.42 54.32 -60.36
C GLU A 175 4.41 55.22 -59.58
N PHE A 176 5.52 54.61 -59.14
CA PHE A 176 6.86 55.14 -59.45
C PHE A 176 7.85 53.99 -59.70
N ARG A 177 8.80 54.18 -60.62
CA ARG A 177 9.73 53.11 -61.07
C ARG A 177 10.79 52.74 -60.03
N CYS A 178 10.98 51.45 -59.80
CA CYS A 178 12.12 50.93 -59.03
C CYS A 178 13.43 51.06 -59.84
N LYS A 179 14.53 51.49 -59.19
CA LYS A 179 15.87 51.56 -59.79
C LYS A 179 16.93 51.47 -58.68
N TYR A 180 17.88 50.55 -58.83
CA TYR A 180 18.91 50.16 -57.83
C TYR A 180 18.34 49.55 -56.53
N GLY A 181 19.06 48.67 -55.82
CA GLY A 181 20.32 48.02 -56.12
C GLY A 181 20.63 46.91 -55.09
N VAL A 182 21.24 45.80 -55.52
CA VAL A 182 21.52 44.64 -54.65
C VAL A 182 22.89 44.78 -53.98
N GLY A 183 22.97 44.65 -52.65
CA GLY A 183 24.23 44.39 -51.96
C GLY A 183 24.41 45.03 -50.56
N SER A 184 23.83 44.42 -49.51
CA SER A 184 24.32 44.58 -48.12
C SER A 184 23.71 43.56 -47.14
N VAL A 185 22.41 43.29 -47.26
CA VAL A 185 21.60 42.59 -46.23
C VAL A 185 22.04 41.14 -45.94
N CYS A 186 22.65 40.45 -46.90
CA CYS A 186 22.94 39.01 -46.77
C CYS A 186 24.06 38.69 -45.76
N VAL A 187 25.10 39.54 -45.66
CA VAL A 187 26.29 39.27 -44.84
C VAL A 187 25.98 39.29 -43.34
N HIS A 188 25.18 40.26 -42.89
CA HIS A 188 24.76 40.36 -41.49
C HIS A 188 23.89 39.17 -41.06
N ALA A 189 22.97 38.70 -41.91
CA ALA A 189 22.15 37.53 -41.62
C ALA A 189 23.03 36.28 -41.42
N THR A 190 24.02 36.05 -42.30
CA THR A 190 24.96 34.92 -42.15
C THR A 190 25.86 35.02 -40.92
N MET A 191 26.33 36.21 -40.55
CA MET A 191 27.13 36.39 -39.33
C MET A 191 26.30 36.18 -38.07
N VAL A 192 25.07 36.71 -37.99
CA VAL A 192 24.19 36.50 -36.83
C VAL A 192 23.83 35.02 -36.67
N VAL A 193 23.52 34.32 -37.78
CA VAL A 193 23.29 32.85 -37.73
C VAL A 193 24.54 32.10 -37.29
N MET A 194 25.74 32.44 -37.79
CA MET A 194 26.97 31.81 -37.32
C MET A 194 27.26 32.09 -35.84
N VAL A 195 27.06 33.32 -35.35
CA VAL A 195 27.28 33.66 -33.93
C VAL A 195 26.29 32.92 -33.03
N VAL A 196 25.00 32.84 -33.41
CA VAL A 196 24.00 32.07 -32.66
C VAL A 196 24.32 30.58 -32.69
N VAL A 197 24.71 30.01 -33.84
CA VAL A 197 25.10 28.59 -33.95
C VAL A 197 26.36 28.32 -33.12
N VAL A 198 27.38 29.17 -33.17
CA VAL A 198 28.62 29.01 -32.37
C VAL A 198 28.34 29.13 -30.88
N GLU A 199 27.46 30.03 -30.44
CA GLU A 199 27.15 30.19 -29.01
C GLU A 199 26.22 29.08 -28.48
N VAL A 200 25.31 28.56 -29.31
CA VAL A 200 24.53 27.32 -29.03
C VAL A 200 25.45 26.09 -29.03
N MET A 201 26.42 26.00 -29.95
CA MET A 201 27.43 24.94 -29.96
C MET A 201 28.35 25.03 -28.75
N LYS A 202 28.77 26.22 -28.29
CA LYS A 202 29.47 26.38 -27.01
C LYS A 202 28.62 25.90 -25.84
N ARG A 203 27.35 26.31 -25.75
CA ARG A 203 26.46 25.90 -24.64
C ARG A 203 26.21 24.39 -24.61
N THR A 204 26.07 23.75 -25.77
CA THR A 204 25.93 22.28 -25.87
C THR A 204 27.25 21.54 -25.65
N MET A 205 28.39 22.07 -26.09
CA MET A 205 29.72 21.52 -25.78
C MET A 205 30.06 21.65 -24.28
N LEU A 206 29.75 22.78 -23.65
CA LEU A 206 29.83 22.96 -22.20
C LEU A 206 28.94 21.94 -21.46
N SER A 207 27.69 21.76 -21.90
CA SER A 207 26.79 20.73 -21.37
C SER A 207 27.40 19.32 -21.49
N SER A 208 27.94 18.96 -22.65
CA SER A 208 28.63 17.66 -22.84
C SER A 208 29.88 17.52 -21.96
N SER A 209 30.59 18.63 -21.70
CA SER A 209 31.75 18.66 -20.80
C SER A 209 31.32 18.44 -19.34
N PHE A 210 30.17 18.97 -18.91
CA PHE A 210 29.59 18.65 -17.60
C PHE A 210 29.17 17.18 -17.48
N ILE A 211 28.66 16.57 -18.57
CA ILE A 211 28.36 15.12 -18.58
C ILE A 211 29.64 14.29 -18.43
N TRP A 212 30.70 14.60 -19.19
CA TRP A 212 31.98 13.91 -19.03
C TRP A 212 32.64 14.18 -17.68
N TYR A 213 32.58 15.40 -17.15
CA TYR A 213 33.13 15.74 -15.84
C TYR A 213 32.38 15.03 -14.71
N THR A 214 31.05 14.93 -14.77
CA THR A 214 30.27 14.15 -13.79
C THR A 214 30.51 12.65 -13.91
N ILE A 215 30.65 12.10 -15.11
CA ILE A 215 31.07 10.70 -15.32
C ILE A 215 32.47 10.46 -14.73
N ILE A 216 33.44 11.35 -14.97
CA ILE A 216 34.80 11.25 -14.44
C ILE A 216 34.81 11.38 -12.91
N VAL A 217 34.06 12.33 -12.33
CA VAL A 217 33.94 12.49 -10.87
C VAL A 217 33.27 11.26 -10.25
N VAL A 218 32.22 10.69 -10.85
CA VAL A 218 31.60 9.43 -10.38
C VAL A 218 32.57 8.24 -10.51
N ALA A 219 33.33 8.14 -11.60
CA ALA A 219 34.35 7.11 -11.80
C ALA A 219 35.49 7.24 -10.78
N VAL A 220 35.97 8.46 -10.50
CA VAL A 220 37.01 8.72 -9.50
C VAL A 220 36.49 8.47 -8.08
N LEU A 221 35.28 8.92 -7.72
CA LEU A 221 34.69 8.67 -6.40
C LEU A 221 34.43 7.17 -6.15
N SER A 222 34.01 6.41 -7.17
CA SER A 222 33.81 4.96 -7.08
C SER A 222 35.13 4.17 -7.11
N PHE A 223 36.17 4.66 -7.81
CA PHE A 223 37.53 4.12 -7.72
C PHE A 223 38.16 4.37 -6.34
N LEU A 224 37.98 5.56 -5.76
CA LEU A 224 38.44 5.91 -4.41
C LEU A 224 37.67 5.18 -3.30
N HIS A 225 36.38 4.86 -3.50
CA HIS A 225 35.64 3.90 -2.66
C HIS A 225 36.05 2.43 -2.91
N GLY A 226 36.80 2.16 -3.98
CA GLY A 226 37.13 0.84 -4.51
C GLY A 226 38.13 0.00 -3.70
N SER A 227 38.39 0.36 -2.43
CA SER A 227 39.33 -0.35 -1.55
C SER A 227 38.74 -0.76 -0.18
N THR A 228 37.41 -0.87 -0.06
CA THR A 228 36.81 -1.64 1.04
C THR A 228 36.91 -3.14 0.73
N LYS A 229 37.29 -3.97 1.72
CA LYS A 229 37.22 -5.44 1.58
C LYS A 229 35.78 -5.81 1.21
N LYS A 230 35.58 -6.51 0.08
CA LYS A 230 34.24 -6.95 -0.37
C LYS A 230 33.59 -7.82 0.71
N LYS A 231 32.71 -7.22 1.50
CA LYS A 231 31.99 -7.92 2.58
C LYS A 231 31.12 -9.02 1.95
N LYS A 232 31.23 -10.25 2.45
CA LYS A 232 30.56 -11.45 1.91
C LYS A 232 29.06 -11.39 2.22
N LEU A 233 28.24 -10.83 1.33
CA LEU A 233 26.78 -10.90 1.45
C LEU A 233 26.30 -12.38 1.38
N PRO A 234 25.11 -12.70 1.94
CA PRO A 234 24.49 -14.01 1.76
C PRO A 234 24.29 -14.38 0.26
N PRO A 235 24.26 -15.68 -0.07
CA PRO A 235 23.95 -16.14 -1.42
C PRO A 235 22.55 -15.68 -1.87
N GLY A 236 22.36 -15.54 -3.18
CA GLY A 236 21.06 -15.15 -3.72
C GLY A 236 20.97 -15.31 -5.23
N PRO A 237 19.75 -15.19 -5.80
CA PRO A 237 19.53 -15.16 -7.24
C PRO A 237 20.20 -13.94 -7.91
N ARG A 238 20.25 -13.95 -9.25
CA ARG A 238 20.76 -12.82 -10.04
C ARG A 238 19.65 -11.80 -10.30
N GLY A 239 19.63 -10.71 -9.53
CA GLY A 239 18.73 -9.59 -9.75
C GLY A 239 19.02 -8.83 -11.05
N VAL A 240 17.99 -8.23 -11.62
CA VAL A 240 18.14 -7.32 -12.78
C VAL A 240 18.44 -5.89 -12.31
N PRO A 241 19.09 -5.04 -13.13
CA PRO A 241 19.37 -3.65 -12.77
C PRO A 241 18.10 -2.86 -12.36
N ILE A 242 18.25 -1.96 -11.38
CA ILE A 242 17.20 -1.10 -10.80
C ILE A 242 16.07 -1.85 -10.07
N LEU A 243 15.40 -2.80 -10.72
CA LEU A 243 14.27 -3.55 -10.16
C LEU A 243 14.69 -4.63 -9.14
N GLY A 244 15.92 -5.13 -9.26
CA GLY A 244 16.44 -6.21 -8.45
C GLY A 244 15.67 -7.50 -8.68
N HIS A 245 14.98 -7.97 -7.64
CA HIS A 245 14.33 -9.28 -7.58
C HIS A 245 12.80 -9.18 -7.51
N LEU A 246 12.21 -7.97 -7.59
CA LEU A 246 10.76 -7.77 -7.55
C LEU A 246 10.01 -8.52 -8.67
N HIS A 247 10.68 -8.82 -9.78
CA HIS A 247 10.16 -9.61 -10.90
C HIS A 247 10.02 -11.12 -10.59
N MET A 248 10.69 -11.61 -9.54
CA MET A 248 10.64 -13.02 -9.12
C MET A 248 9.49 -13.31 -8.12
N ILE A 249 8.78 -12.26 -7.69
CA ILE A 249 7.75 -12.33 -6.66
C ILE A 249 6.38 -12.08 -7.32
N GLY A 250 5.44 -13.00 -7.12
CA GLY A 250 4.09 -13.02 -7.69
C GLY A 250 3.01 -12.65 -6.67
N LYS A 251 1.97 -13.51 -6.57
CA LYS A 251 0.83 -13.36 -5.63
C LYS A 251 1.19 -13.78 -4.19
N ASN A 252 2.04 -14.80 -4.03
CA ASN A 252 2.30 -15.48 -2.74
C ASN A 252 3.80 -15.41 -2.39
N PRO A 253 4.32 -14.27 -1.88
CA PRO A 253 5.75 -14.05 -1.67
C PRO A 253 6.44 -15.07 -0.76
N HIS A 254 5.74 -15.66 0.21
CA HIS A 254 6.27 -16.71 1.08
C HIS A 254 6.57 -18.00 0.32
N GLN A 255 5.66 -18.44 -0.55
CA GLN A 255 5.84 -19.59 -1.44
C GLN A 255 6.93 -19.30 -2.49
N ASP A 256 6.98 -18.08 -3.04
CA ASP A 256 8.01 -17.67 -3.99
C ASP A 256 9.40 -17.69 -3.34
N LEU A 257 9.55 -17.05 -2.18
CA LEU A 257 10.81 -17.01 -1.44
C LEU A 257 11.23 -18.38 -0.93
N HIS A 258 10.31 -19.28 -0.57
CA HIS A 258 10.64 -20.67 -0.23
C HIS A 258 11.30 -21.41 -1.41
N ARG A 259 10.68 -21.34 -2.60
CA ARG A 259 11.21 -21.98 -3.84
C ARG A 259 12.54 -21.41 -4.31
N ILE A 260 12.87 -20.16 -3.93
CA ILE A 260 14.18 -19.55 -4.18
C ILE A 260 15.18 -19.96 -3.09
N ALA A 261 14.78 -19.97 -1.80
CA ALA A 261 15.63 -20.40 -0.68
C ALA A 261 16.13 -21.85 -0.86
N GLN A 262 15.28 -22.76 -1.34
CA GLN A 262 15.66 -24.14 -1.70
C GLN A 262 16.88 -24.25 -2.65
N LYS A 263 17.19 -23.20 -3.42
CA LYS A 263 18.32 -23.16 -4.37
C LYS A 263 19.51 -22.32 -3.91
N HIS A 264 19.30 -21.45 -2.92
CA HIS A 264 20.30 -20.47 -2.48
C HIS A 264 20.77 -20.66 -1.03
N GLY A 265 20.03 -21.42 -0.22
CA GLY A 265 20.40 -21.77 1.16
C GLY A 265 19.53 -21.10 2.23
N PRO A 266 19.80 -21.41 3.52
CA PRO A 266 18.96 -21.04 4.66
C PRO A 266 18.97 -19.54 5.01
N ILE A 267 20.00 -18.81 4.57
CA ILE A 267 20.13 -17.35 4.69
C ILE A 267 20.38 -16.83 3.28
N MET A 268 19.44 -16.08 2.75
CA MET A 268 19.42 -15.63 1.35
C MET A 268 19.40 -14.10 1.26
N TYR A 269 20.19 -13.52 0.35
CA TYR A 269 20.09 -12.10 -0.02
C TYR A 269 19.14 -11.95 -1.21
N VAL A 270 18.15 -11.07 -1.07
CA VAL A 270 17.40 -10.49 -2.19
C VAL A 270 17.37 -8.97 -2.05
N GLN A 271 16.95 -8.29 -3.12
CA GLN A 271 16.91 -6.83 -3.16
C GLN A 271 15.69 -6.42 -3.96
N PHE A 272 14.85 -5.56 -3.39
CA PHE A 272 13.62 -5.07 -4.01
C PHE A 272 13.76 -3.57 -4.24
N GLY A 273 13.85 -3.17 -5.52
CA GLY A 273 14.28 -1.82 -5.88
C GLY A 273 15.67 -1.52 -5.30
N PHE A 274 15.75 -0.47 -4.48
CA PHE A 274 16.98 -0.08 -3.79
C PHE A 274 17.11 -0.62 -2.36
N VAL A 275 16.15 -1.43 -1.88
CA VAL A 275 16.13 -1.90 -0.49
C VAL A 275 16.69 -3.33 -0.38
N PRO A 276 17.78 -3.56 0.38
CA PRO A 276 18.32 -4.89 0.65
C PRO A 276 17.40 -5.66 1.61
N HIS A 277 17.19 -6.95 1.31
CA HIS A 277 16.38 -7.85 2.11
C HIS A 277 17.15 -9.15 2.38
N ILE A 278 17.10 -9.64 3.61
CA ILE A 278 17.58 -10.98 3.97
C ILE A 278 16.36 -11.87 4.19
N VAL A 279 16.42 -13.09 3.68
CA VAL A 279 15.39 -14.11 3.89
C VAL A 279 15.99 -15.26 4.67
N VAL A 280 15.36 -15.56 5.80
CA VAL A 280 15.73 -16.64 6.72
C VAL A 280 14.72 -17.77 6.53
N SER A 281 15.19 -19.01 6.36
CA SER A 281 14.32 -20.13 5.92
C SER A 281 14.68 -21.51 6.48
N SER A 282 15.44 -21.57 7.58
CA SER A 282 15.67 -22.80 8.38
C SER A 282 15.62 -22.49 9.88
N PRO A 283 15.41 -23.49 10.76
CA PRO A 283 15.41 -23.32 12.20
C PRO A 283 16.69 -22.67 12.74
N GLN A 284 17.86 -23.16 12.32
CA GLN A 284 19.17 -22.74 12.83
C GLN A 284 19.47 -21.28 12.44
N ALA A 285 19.09 -20.87 11.24
CA ALA A 285 19.17 -19.48 10.81
C ALA A 285 18.17 -18.60 11.58
N ALA A 286 16.94 -19.08 11.83
CA ALA A 286 15.96 -18.34 12.62
C ALA A 286 16.43 -18.10 14.06
N GLU A 287 17.11 -19.07 14.68
CA GLU A 287 17.73 -18.91 16.00
C GLU A 287 18.83 -17.83 16.02
N GLN A 288 19.68 -17.78 14.99
CA GLN A 288 20.70 -16.73 14.89
C GLN A 288 20.07 -15.33 14.82
N PHE A 289 19.07 -15.12 13.95
CA PHE A 289 18.45 -13.80 13.75
C PHE A 289 17.48 -13.38 14.88
N LEU A 290 16.79 -14.32 15.54
CA LEU A 290 15.75 -14.01 16.54
C LEU A 290 16.18 -14.23 18.00
N LYS A 291 17.28 -14.93 18.27
CA LYS A 291 17.78 -15.20 19.64
C LYS A 291 19.24 -14.78 19.83
N THR A 292 20.14 -15.13 18.91
CA THR A 292 21.59 -14.82 19.07
C THR A 292 21.88 -13.33 18.85
N TYR A 293 21.31 -12.74 17.81
CA TYR A 293 21.48 -11.34 17.43
C TYR A 293 20.18 -10.53 17.60
N ASP A 294 19.34 -10.91 18.56
CA ASP A 294 17.95 -10.46 18.67
C ASP A 294 17.79 -8.94 18.83
N LEU A 295 18.77 -8.27 19.44
CA LEU A 295 18.83 -6.83 19.61
C LEU A 295 19.17 -6.11 18.30
N VAL A 296 20.10 -6.65 17.50
CA VAL A 296 20.51 -6.09 16.20
C VAL A 296 19.31 -6.08 15.25
N PHE A 297 18.52 -7.15 15.25
CA PHE A 297 17.33 -7.30 14.41
C PHE A 297 16.03 -6.89 15.10
N ALA A 298 16.08 -6.22 16.26
CA ALA A 298 14.88 -5.76 16.98
C ALA A 298 14.16 -4.60 16.28
N GLY A 299 14.75 -3.98 15.25
CA GLY A 299 14.13 -2.89 14.50
C GLY A 299 12.89 -3.31 13.69
N ARG A 300 12.10 -2.32 13.30
CA ARG A 300 11.06 -2.42 12.26
C ARG A 300 11.41 -1.44 11.14
N PRO A 301 11.19 -1.79 9.87
CA PRO A 301 11.51 -0.87 8.78
C PRO A 301 10.49 0.27 8.69
N PRO A 302 10.86 1.41 8.07
CA PRO A 302 9.88 2.35 7.58
C PRO A 302 9.06 1.70 6.46
N HIS A 303 7.73 1.81 6.53
CA HIS A 303 6.83 1.56 5.40
C HIS A 303 5.60 2.47 5.42
N GLN A 304 5.09 2.85 4.24
CA GLN A 304 4.02 3.84 4.12
C GLN A 304 2.71 3.41 4.78
N ALA A 305 2.38 2.11 4.81
CA ALA A 305 1.12 1.65 5.40
C ALA A 305 1.05 1.94 6.91
N ALA A 306 1.97 1.43 7.75
CA ALA A 306 1.96 1.76 9.18
C ALA A 306 2.33 3.23 9.49
N LYS A 307 2.93 3.97 8.56
CA LYS A 307 3.05 5.43 8.73
C LYS A 307 1.66 6.08 8.86
N TYR A 308 0.69 5.68 8.06
CA TYR A 308 -0.66 6.26 8.08
C TYR A 308 -1.65 5.46 8.94
N LEU A 309 -1.60 4.13 8.90
CA LEU A 309 -2.47 3.25 9.70
C LEU A 309 -2.02 3.11 11.17
N SER A 310 -0.85 3.61 11.54
CA SER A 310 -0.32 3.50 12.91
C SER A 310 0.31 4.80 13.42
N TRP A 311 -0.20 5.95 12.94
CA TRP A 311 0.15 7.32 13.33
C TRP A 311 1.67 7.58 13.48
N ASP A 312 2.41 7.45 12.37
CA ASP A 312 3.88 7.48 12.29
C ASP A 312 4.57 6.33 13.07
N GLN A 313 4.04 5.10 12.97
CA GLN A 313 4.59 3.89 13.63
C GLN A 313 4.71 4.04 15.17
N ARG A 314 3.66 4.57 15.81
CA ARG A 314 3.54 4.65 17.29
C ARG A 314 3.02 3.36 17.94
N ASN A 315 2.57 2.40 17.15
CA ASN A 315 2.02 1.13 17.63
C ASN A 315 3.11 0.13 18.08
N LEU A 316 2.67 -0.99 18.66
CA LEU A 316 3.56 -2.02 19.18
C LEU A 316 4.13 -2.93 18.06
N SER A 317 3.34 -3.23 17.04
CA SER A 317 3.73 -4.10 15.92
C SER A 317 4.83 -3.51 15.04
N PHE A 318 4.67 -2.25 14.60
CA PHE A 318 5.58 -1.57 13.66
C PHE A 318 6.48 -0.50 14.30
N GLY A 319 6.32 -0.18 15.58
CA GLY A 319 7.11 0.85 16.25
C GLY A 319 8.59 0.51 16.43
N THR A 320 9.42 1.54 16.42
CA THR A 320 10.89 1.48 16.60
C THR A 320 11.27 0.90 17.96
N TYR A 321 12.27 0.02 18.00
CA TYR A 321 12.73 -0.56 19.27
C TYR A 321 13.47 0.49 20.13
N GLY A 322 13.14 0.54 21.42
CA GLY A 322 13.72 1.50 22.36
C GLY A 322 13.04 1.49 23.72
N PRO A 323 13.32 2.48 24.59
CA PRO A 323 12.65 2.65 25.88
C PRO A 323 11.12 2.71 25.77
N TYR A 324 10.58 3.62 24.94
CA TYR A 324 9.15 3.75 24.67
C TYR A 324 8.48 2.42 24.31
N TRP A 325 9.01 1.70 23.30
CA TRP A 325 8.42 0.45 22.84
C TRP A 325 8.43 -0.64 23.93
N ARG A 326 9.46 -0.70 24.78
CA ARG A 326 9.52 -1.62 25.92
C ARG A 326 8.46 -1.26 26.99
N TYR A 327 8.26 0.03 27.24
CA TYR A 327 7.21 0.52 28.14
C TYR A 327 5.82 0.14 27.61
N THR A 328 5.52 0.49 26.34
CA THR A 328 4.24 0.15 25.70
C THR A 328 3.99 -1.36 25.67
N ARG A 329 5.01 -2.20 25.42
CA ARG A 329 4.87 -3.66 25.53
C ARG A 329 4.46 -4.08 26.93
N LYS A 330 5.15 -3.58 27.96
CA LYS A 330 4.85 -3.90 29.36
C LYS A 330 3.42 -3.51 29.71
N LEU A 331 3.00 -2.30 29.34
CA LEU A 331 1.64 -1.79 29.54
C LEU A 331 0.59 -2.72 28.90
N CYS A 332 0.69 -2.99 27.59
CA CYS A 332 -0.27 -3.89 26.92
C CYS A 332 -0.29 -5.29 27.53
N THR A 333 0.86 -5.81 27.96
CA THR A 333 0.95 -7.15 28.57
C THR A 333 0.29 -7.21 29.95
N LEU A 334 0.37 -6.14 30.74
CA LEU A 334 -0.19 -6.09 32.09
C LEU A 334 -1.67 -5.70 32.13
N GLU A 335 -2.09 -4.73 31.32
CA GLU A 335 -3.46 -4.16 31.40
C GLU A 335 -4.50 -4.95 30.59
N LEU A 336 -4.09 -5.54 29.46
CA LEU A 336 -5.01 -6.17 28.49
C LEU A 336 -4.86 -7.69 28.37
N LEU A 337 -3.61 -8.18 28.42
CA LEU A 337 -3.29 -9.57 28.06
C LEU A 337 -3.12 -10.50 29.28
N SER A 338 -3.39 -9.99 30.48
CA SER A 338 -3.20 -10.68 31.77
C SER A 338 -4.49 -11.27 32.37
N SER A 339 -5.66 -10.83 31.91
CA SER A 339 -6.96 -11.10 32.54
C SER A 339 -7.96 -11.66 31.52
N PRO A 340 -8.44 -12.91 31.68
CA PRO A 340 -9.35 -13.53 30.72
C PRO A 340 -10.79 -13.03 30.89
N LYS A 341 -11.16 -11.94 30.22
CA LYS A 341 -12.57 -11.50 30.02
C LYS A 341 -13.36 -12.44 29.06
N ILE A 342 -13.02 -13.72 28.98
CA ILE A 342 -13.26 -14.59 27.81
C ILE A 342 -14.56 -15.42 27.92
N SER A 343 -14.91 -15.88 29.12
CA SER A 343 -15.80 -17.03 29.34
C SER A 343 -17.25 -16.88 28.82
N SER A 344 -17.72 -15.66 28.56
CA SER A 344 -19.10 -15.37 28.16
C SER A 344 -19.37 -15.43 26.65
N PHE A 345 -18.34 -15.32 25.80
CA PHE A 345 -18.55 -15.07 24.36
C PHE A 345 -18.89 -16.33 23.54
N HIS A 346 -18.26 -17.46 23.88
CA HIS A 346 -18.27 -18.64 23.01
C HIS A 346 -19.62 -19.38 22.99
N ALA A 347 -20.36 -19.33 24.11
CA ALA A 347 -21.69 -19.94 24.23
C ALA A 347 -22.70 -19.41 23.19
N PHE A 348 -22.61 -18.13 22.81
CA PHE A 348 -23.51 -17.54 21.82
C PHE A 348 -23.32 -18.10 20.41
N LEU A 349 -22.07 -18.39 20.01
CA LEU A 349 -21.79 -19.03 18.72
C LEU A 349 -22.34 -20.47 18.69
N VAL A 350 -22.20 -21.21 19.79
CA VAL A 350 -22.74 -22.57 19.92
C VAL A 350 -24.27 -22.56 19.83
N GLU A 351 -24.96 -21.67 20.55
CA GLU A 351 -26.43 -21.62 20.50
C GLU A 351 -26.95 -21.21 19.11
N TRP A 352 -26.30 -20.25 18.44
CA TRP A 352 -26.67 -19.89 17.06
C TRP A 352 -26.47 -21.06 16.08
N LEU A 353 -25.40 -21.84 16.24
CA LEU A 353 -25.15 -23.04 15.43
C LEU A 353 -26.09 -24.20 15.77
N LYS A 354 -26.59 -24.29 17.02
CA LYS A 354 -27.62 -25.27 17.44
C LYS A 354 -28.90 -25.05 16.63
N HIS A 355 -29.36 -23.80 16.49
CA HIS A 355 -30.48 -23.45 15.61
C HIS A 355 -30.21 -23.81 14.14
N ALA A 356 -29.07 -23.39 13.56
CA ALA A 356 -28.73 -23.69 12.17
C ALA A 356 -28.62 -25.20 11.87
N GLY A 357 -28.19 -26.00 12.86
CA GLY A 357 -28.10 -27.46 12.76
C GLY A 357 -29.45 -28.17 12.81
N LEU A 358 -30.45 -27.65 13.54
CA LEU A 358 -31.83 -28.15 13.52
C LEU A 358 -32.45 -27.99 12.12
N GLU A 359 -32.20 -26.85 11.47
CA GLU A 359 -32.67 -26.55 10.12
C GLU A 359 -31.78 -27.18 9.02
N ARG A 360 -30.65 -27.80 9.40
CA ARG A 360 -29.63 -28.41 8.52
C ARG A 360 -29.06 -27.44 7.47
N ILE A 361 -28.97 -26.16 7.80
CA ILE A 361 -28.49 -25.11 6.90
C ILE A 361 -26.96 -25.13 6.79
N SER A 362 -26.45 -24.88 5.59
CA SER A 362 -25.02 -24.66 5.34
C SER A 362 -24.57 -23.29 5.88
N VAL A 363 -23.66 -23.30 6.84
CA VAL A 363 -23.14 -22.10 7.52
C VAL A 363 -21.79 -21.70 6.97
N ASP A 364 -21.60 -20.40 6.68
CA ASP A 364 -20.30 -19.77 6.48
C ASP A 364 -19.60 -19.61 7.84
N LEU A 365 -18.70 -20.54 8.17
CA LEU A 365 -17.95 -20.55 9.41
C LEU A 365 -16.93 -19.41 9.45
N SER A 366 -16.31 -19.08 8.32
CA SER A 366 -15.37 -17.96 8.18
C SER A 366 -15.99 -16.58 8.41
N ALA A 367 -17.29 -16.39 8.13
CA ALA A 367 -18.03 -15.21 8.55
C ALA A 367 -18.37 -15.25 10.04
N LYS A 368 -18.86 -16.39 10.55
CA LYS A 368 -19.31 -16.52 11.95
C LYS A 368 -18.17 -16.46 12.98
N VAL A 369 -17.05 -17.13 12.70
CA VAL A 369 -15.83 -17.05 13.52
C VAL A 369 -15.26 -15.63 13.48
N SER A 370 -15.21 -14.99 12.31
CA SER A 370 -14.78 -13.59 12.19
C SER A 370 -15.66 -12.66 13.05
N SER A 371 -16.99 -12.78 12.96
CA SER A 371 -17.94 -12.03 13.81
C SER A 371 -17.65 -12.23 15.31
N LEU A 372 -17.49 -13.47 15.77
CA LEU A 372 -17.17 -13.77 17.17
C LEU A 372 -15.84 -13.11 17.59
N THR A 373 -14.79 -13.24 16.78
CA THR A 373 -13.49 -12.63 17.09
C THR A 373 -13.54 -11.10 17.09
N THR A 374 -14.38 -10.46 16.27
CA THR A 374 -14.63 -9.01 16.30
C THR A 374 -15.26 -8.61 17.64
N GLU A 375 -16.37 -9.27 18.03
CA GLU A 375 -17.07 -8.96 19.29
C GLU A 375 -16.17 -9.16 20.52
N MET A 376 -15.43 -10.27 20.55
CA MET A 376 -14.44 -10.54 21.60
C MET A 376 -13.36 -9.47 21.65
N SER A 377 -12.80 -9.07 20.50
CA SER A 377 -11.69 -8.10 20.46
C SER A 377 -12.16 -6.71 20.89
N CYS A 378 -13.34 -6.26 20.46
CA CYS A 378 -13.95 -5.02 20.94
C CYS A 378 -14.20 -5.05 22.46
N MET A 379 -14.75 -6.15 22.99
CA MET A 379 -15.02 -6.29 24.42
C MET A 379 -13.77 -6.48 25.29
N MET A 380 -12.66 -6.98 24.73
CA MET A 380 -11.39 -7.04 25.44
C MET A 380 -10.67 -5.69 25.46
N VAL A 381 -10.60 -5.00 24.31
CA VAL A 381 -9.81 -3.76 24.16
C VAL A 381 -10.58 -2.51 24.61
N PHE A 382 -11.93 -2.49 24.51
CA PHE A 382 -12.78 -1.31 24.76
C PHE A 382 -13.93 -1.55 25.76
N SER A 383 -14.00 -2.75 26.36
CA SER A 383 -15.06 -3.20 27.28
C SER A 383 -16.51 -3.05 26.78
N LYS A 384 -16.68 -2.80 25.47
CA LYS A 384 -17.93 -2.44 24.80
C LYS A 384 -18.06 -3.19 23.48
N LYS A 385 -19.28 -3.52 23.09
CA LYS A 385 -19.59 -4.02 21.75
C LYS A 385 -19.72 -2.84 20.79
N TYR A 386 -19.27 -3.04 19.56
CA TYR A 386 -19.46 -2.15 18.42
C TYR A 386 -19.98 -2.99 17.25
N GLU A 387 -20.99 -2.50 16.54
CA GLU A 387 -21.52 -3.13 15.32
C GLU A 387 -20.63 -2.84 14.11
N ASP A 388 -20.76 -3.64 13.04
CA ASP A 388 -20.12 -3.37 11.75
C ASP A 388 -20.31 -1.92 11.26
N LYS A 389 -21.50 -1.34 11.48
CA LYS A 389 -21.83 0.05 11.09
C LYS A 389 -21.08 1.12 11.90
N ASP A 390 -20.49 0.76 13.03
CA ASP A 390 -19.82 1.72 13.91
C ASP A 390 -18.44 2.13 13.39
N ILE A 391 -17.83 1.31 12.52
CA ILE A 391 -16.54 1.57 11.87
C ILE A 391 -16.69 2.07 10.42
N ASP A 392 -17.52 1.43 9.60
CA ASP A 392 -17.68 1.72 8.17
C ASP A 392 -18.95 1.04 7.63
N GLU A 393 -19.61 1.56 6.59
CA GLU A 393 -20.75 0.88 5.95
C GLU A 393 -20.42 -0.53 5.41
N ARG A 394 -19.12 -0.81 5.18
CA ARG A 394 -18.59 -2.12 4.74
C ARG A 394 -18.38 -3.13 5.87
N GLY A 395 -18.45 -2.71 7.15
CA GLY A 395 -18.22 -3.56 8.31
C GLY A 395 -16.75 -3.89 8.62
N PHE A 396 -16.52 -4.35 9.85
CA PHE A 396 -15.20 -4.64 10.42
C PHE A 396 -14.38 -5.58 9.52
N LYS A 397 -14.95 -6.73 9.13
CA LYS A 397 -14.22 -7.76 8.35
C LYS A 397 -13.62 -7.18 7.06
N VAL A 398 -14.36 -6.35 6.32
CA VAL A 398 -13.88 -5.76 5.06
C VAL A 398 -12.82 -4.70 5.30
N VAL A 399 -12.99 -3.87 6.34
CA VAL A 399 -12.04 -2.81 6.71
C VAL A 399 -10.71 -3.39 7.20
N ILE A 400 -10.73 -4.42 8.05
CA ILE A 400 -9.50 -5.03 8.56
C ILE A 400 -8.80 -5.85 7.47
N GLN A 401 -9.54 -6.59 6.63
CA GLN A 401 -8.94 -7.28 5.48
C GLN A 401 -8.31 -6.30 4.46
N GLU A 402 -8.90 -5.11 4.24
CA GLU A 402 -8.24 -4.08 3.43
C GLU A 402 -6.95 -3.58 4.10
N ALA A 403 -6.91 -3.42 5.43
CA ALA A 403 -5.70 -3.06 6.17
C ALA A 403 -4.59 -4.11 6.03
N MET A 404 -4.91 -5.39 6.24
CA MET A 404 -3.95 -6.50 6.11
C MET A 404 -3.41 -6.63 4.68
N LYS A 405 -4.25 -6.41 3.67
CA LYS A 405 -3.82 -6.44 2.26
C LYS A 405 -2.96 -5.21 1.92
N LEU A 406 -3.34 -4.00 2.34
CA LEU A 406 -2.53 -2.79 2.10
C LEU A 406 -1.21 -2.79 2.88
N ALA A 407 -1.13 -3.44 4.04
CA ALA A 407 0.10 -3.56 4.82
C ALA A 407 1.15 -4.51 4.19
N ALA A 408 0.71 -5.54 3.46
CA ALA A 408 1.59 -6.53 2.81
C ALA A 408 1.78 -6.32 1.30
N ILE A 409 0.93 -5.53 0.64
CA ILE A 409 1.07 -5.21 -0.79
C ILE A 409 2.40 -4.51 -1.08
N ARG A 410 3.02 -4.88 -2.21
CA ARG A 410 4.26 -4.29 -2.71
C ARG A 410 4.03 -2.88 -3.27
N ASN A 411 4.05 -1.90 -2.37
CA ASN A 411 4.09 -0.48 -2.71
C ASN A 411 5.47 -0.08 -3.27
N LEU A 412 5.52 0.41 -4.51
CA LEU A 412 6.74 0.91 -5.15
C LEU A 412 7.38 2.06 -4.36
N GLY A 413 6.59 2.88 -3.65
CA GLY A 413 7.13 3.93 -2.79
C GLY A 413 8.01 3.41 -1.65
N ASP A 414 7.80 2.18 -1.19
CA ASP A 414 8.56 1.52 -0.12
C ASP A 414 9.82 0.77 -0.62
N TYR A 415 10.11 0.83 -1.93
CA TYR A 415 11.28 0.25 -2.61
C TYR A 415 12.04 1.25 -3.49
N PHE A 416 11.36 2.29 -3.96
CA PHE A 416 11.86 3.36 -4.85
C PHE A 416 11.46 4.73 -4.25
N PRO A 417 12.23 5.27 -3.28
CA PRO A 417 11.79 6.43 -2.50
C PRO A 417 11.39 7.68 -3.33
N PHE A 418 12.04 7.91 -4.48
CA PHE A 418 11.70 9.01 -5.38
C PHE A 418 10.38 8.82 -6.14
N LEU A 419 9.88 7.58 -6.30
CA LEU A 419 8.54 7.31 -6.85
C LEU A 419 7.44 7.40 -5.78
N GLY A 420 7.80 7.32 -4.49
CA GLY A 420 6.84 7.34 -3.38
C GLY A 420 6.05 8.64 -3.23
N VAL A 421 6.46 9.73 -3.89
CA VAL A 421 5.73 11.00 -3.97
C VAL A 421 4.64 10.97 -5.05
N LEU A 422 4.79 10.12 -6.07
CA LEU A 422 3.90 10.06 -7.24
C LEU A 422 2.69 9.13 -7.04
N ASP A 423 2.74 8.24 -6.04
CA ASP A 423 1.72 7.20 -5.75
C ASP A 423 1.20 6.47 -7.01
N LEU A 424 2.13 5.96 -7.83
CA LEU A 424 1.84 5.37 -9.15
C LEU A 424 0.86 4.17 -9.13
N GLN A 425 0.61 3.58 -7.96
CA GLN A 425 -0.33 2.48 -7.76
C GLN A 425 -1.63 2.91 -7.04
N GLY A 426 -1.76 4.19 -6.65
CA GLY A 426 -2.89 4.71 -5.85
C GLY A 426 -2.97 4.14 -4.43
N LEU A 427 -1.91 3.47 -3.95
CA LEU A 427 -1.87 2.77 -2.67
C LEU A 427 -1.76 3.75 -1.52
N THR A 428 -0.95 4.80 -1.65
CA THR A 428 -0.84 5.85 -0.63
C THR A 428 -2.19 6.57 -0.45
N LYS A 429 -2.95 6.78 -1.53
CA LYS A 429 -4.31 7.33 -1.49
C LYS A 429 -5.30 6.38 -0.78
N ARG A 430 -5.29 5.07 -1.11
CA ARG A 430 -6.14 4.07 -0.43
C ARG A 430 -5.82 3.96 1.06
N VAL A 431 -4.54 3.84 1.40
CA VAL A 431 -4.03 3.82 2.79
C VAL A 431 -4.47 5.07 3.56
N LYS A 432 -4.46 6.27 2.95
CA LYS A 432 -4.95 7.50 3.59
C LYS A 432 -6.47 7.53 3.78
N ALA A 433 -7.24 6.98 2.84
CA ALA A 433 -8.69 6.86 3.01
C ALA A 433 -9.04 5.91 4.17
N LEU A 434 -8.40 4.74 4.22
CA LEU A 434 -8.55 3.75 5.30
C LEU A 434 -8.05 4.29 6.66
N SER A 435 -6.95 5.05 6.66
CA SER A 435 -6.44 5.76 7.83
C SER A 435 -7.47 6.73 8.40
N LYS A 436 -8.26 7.42 7.56
CA LYS A 436 -9.37 8.27 8.04
C LYS A 436 -10.48 7.45 8.71
N VAL A 437 -10.89 6.33 8.10
CA VAL A 437 -11.91 5.42 8.69
C VAL A 437 -11.50 4.97 10.09
N PHE A 438 -10.24 4.55 10.26
CA PHE A 438 -9.71 4.20 11.58
C PHE A 438 -9.57 5.39 12.52
N ASP A 439 -9.22 6.58 12.03
CA ASP A 439 -9.11 7.78 12.86
C ASP A 439 -10.48 8.24 13.37
N ASP A 440 -11.52 8.24 12.51
CA ASP A 440 -12.91 8.54 12.85
C ASP A 440 -13.47 7.52 13.88
N PHE A 441 -13.26 6.22 13.65
CA PHE A 441 -13.65 5.16 14.58
C PHE A 441 -12.94 5.28 15.94
N CYS A 442 -11.62 5.48 15.94
CA CYS A 442 -10.88 5.60 17.19
C CYS A 442 -11.20 6.88 17.95
N GLU A 443 -11.56 8.00 17.30
CA GLU A 443 -12.09 9.16 18.01
C GLU A 443 -13.42 8.84 18.70
N LYS A 444 -14.36 8.20 18.00
CA LYS A 444 -15.65 7.78 18.57
C LYS A 444 -15.47 6.89 19.80
N VAL A 445 -14.63 5.87 19.72
CA VAL A 445 -14.36 4.99 20.86
C VAL A 445 -13.74 5.77 22.03
N ILE A 446 -12.76 6.66 21.79
CA ILE A 446 -12.17 7.47 22.88
C ILE A 446 -13.20 8.42 23.49
N ASP A 447 -14.04 9.07 22.69
CA ASP A 447 -15.07 9.99 23.18
C ASP A 447 -16.19 9.26 23.93
N ASP A 448 -16.50 8.01 23.59
CA ASP A 448 -17.37 7.14 24.41
C ASP A 448 -16.78 6.88 25.80
N HIS A 449 -15.45 6.72 25.94
CA HIS A 449 -14.82 6.52 27.25
C HIS A 449 -14.73 7.84 28.04
N VAL A 450 -14.39 8.94 27.37
CA VAL A 450 -14.32 10.29 27.99
C VAL A 450 -15.69 10.78 28.45
N ARG A 451 -16.76 10.47 27.72
CA ARG A 451 -18.14 10.81 28.11
C ARG A 451 -18.63 9.96 29.28
N ASP A 452 -18.40 8.65 29.24
CA ASP A 452 -18.95 7.74 30.24
C ASP A 452 -18.16 7.85 31.56
N GLY A 453 -16.85 8.10 31.52
CA GLY A 453 -16.04 8.47 32.69
C GLY A 453 -15.89 7.37 33.74
N ASP A 454 -15.44 7.75 34.94
CA ASP A 454 -15.12 6.82 36.04
C ASP A 454 -16.37 6.34 36.81
N GLN A 455 -17.37 5.82 36.08
CA GLN A 455 -18.65 5.30 36.62
C GLN A 455 -18.52 3.94 37.35
N GLY A 456 -17.35 3.64 37.93
CA GLY A 456 -17.12 2.41 38.70
C GLY A 456 -17.09 1.11 37.89
N GLY A 457 -17.04 1.20 36.56
CA GLY A 457 -16.89 0.05 35.66
C GLY A 457 -15.48 -0.57 35.71
N THR A 458 -15.32 -1.76 35.14
CA THR A 458 -14.01 -2.39 34.98
C THR A 458 -13.19 -1.66 33.93
N LYS A 459 -12.32 -0.73 34.39
CA LYS A 459 -11.37 0.01 33.55
C LYS A 459 -10.59 -0.91 32.62
N ASP A 460 -10.28 -0.41 31.43
CA ASP A 460 -9.45 -1.13 30.48
C ASP A 460 -8.24 -0.33 29.98
N ILE A 461 -7.62 -0.82 28.90
CA ILE A 461 -6.41 -0.24 28.34
C ILE A 461 -6.66 1.16 27.75
N VAL A 462 -7.89 1.49 27.30
CA VAL A 462 -8.23 2.86 26.85
C VAL A 462 -8.20 3.80 28.05
N ASP A 463 -8.92 3.46 29.13
CA ASP A 463 -8.96 4.28 30.36
C ASP A 463 -7.57 4.45 30.98
N THR A 464 -6.79 3.37 31.02
CA THR A 464 -5.42 3.40 31.54
C THR A 464 -4.51 4.28 30.67
N MET A 465 -4.57 4.17 29.34
CA MET A 465 -3.81 5.05 28.44
C MET A 465 -4.26 6.51 28.51
N LEU A 466 -5.56 6.78 28.71
CA LEU A 466 -6.08 8.13 28.91
C LEU A 466 -5.59 8.74 30.24
N SER A 467 -5.60 7.98 31.34
CA SER A 467 -5.07 8.46 32.63
C SER A 467 -3.56 8.72 32.61
N ILE A 468 -2.77 7.89 31.90
CA ILE A 468 -1.35 8.15 31.62
C ILE A 468 -1.16 9.44 30.80
N THR A 469 -2.03 9.68 29.81
CA THR A 469 -2.00 10.91 28.99
C THR A 469 -2.38 12.17 29.80
N GLN A 470 -3.23 12.04 30.81
CA GLN A 470 -3.67 13.14 31.69
C GLN A 470 -2.64 13.49 32.77
N SER A 471 -2.10 12.48 33.47
CA SER A 471 -1.15 12.65 34.59
C SER A 471 0.19 13.28 34.16
N ARG A 472 0.71 12.88 32.98
CA ARG A 472 2.04 13.28 32.46
C ARG A 472 3.23 12.85 33.35
N GLU A 473 3.02 11.93 34.28
CA GLU A 473 4.03 11.47 35.25
C GLU A 473 5.04 10.46 34.64
N THR A 474 4.82 10.02 33.40
CA THR A 474 5.66 9.03 32.71
C THR A 474 6.83 9.66 31.93
N GLU A 475 7.94 8.92 31.84
CA GLU A 475 9.16 9.29 31.07
C GLU A 475 8.88 9.68 29.59
N PHE A 476 7.78 9.17 29.02
CA PHE A 476 7.35 9.44 27.65
C PHE A 476 6.06 10.24 27.64
N GLN A 477 6.02 11.34 26.89
CA GLN A 477 4.79 12.08 26.65
C GLN A 477 3.87 11.30 25.70
N PHE A 478 2.94 10.54 26.30
CA PHE A 478 1.80 10.01 25.59
C PHE A 478 0.92 11.15 25.06
N ASP A 479 0.29 10.91 23.92
CA ASP A 479 -0.68 11.78 23.30
C ASP A 479 -1.79 10.93 22.68
N ARG A 480 -2.90 11.56 22.29
CA ARG A 480 -4.08 10.86 21.74
C ARG A 480 -3.75 9.98 20.52
N ARG A 481 -2.68 10.27 19.75
CA ARG A 481 -2.24 9.44 18.62
C ARG A 481 -1.61 8.12 19.07
N HIS A 482 -0.87 8.11 20.18
CA HIS A 482 -0.39 6.86 20.77
C HIS A 482 -1.56 6.00 21.26
N VAL A 483 -2.57 6.62 21.88
CA VAL A 483 -3.80 5.92 22.34
C VAL A 483 -4.48 5.23 21.16
N LYS A 484 -4.82 5.98 20.08
CA LYS A 484 -5.37 5.39 18.84
C LYS A 484 -4.48 4.30 18.24
N ALA A 485 -3.16 4.54 18.18
CA ALA A 485 -2.21 3.60 17.58
C ALA A 485 -2.10 2.28 18.34
N ILE A 486 -2.26 2.27 19.66
CA ILE A 486 -2.24 1.05 20.47
C ILE A 486 -3.61 0.36 20.42
N MET A 487 -4.71 1.12 20.55
CA MET A 487 -6.08 0.61 20.41
C MET A 487 -6.28 -0.18 19.11
N LEU A 488 -5.96 0.44 17.98
CA LEU A 488 -6.11 -0.19 16.67
C LEU A 488 -5.19 -1.40 16.50
N ASP A 489 -3.94 -1.32 16.98
CA ASP A 489 -2.96 -2.42 16.86
C ASP A 489 -3.35 -3.65 17.67
N MET A 490 -3.97 -3.48 18.85
CA MET A 490 -4.50 -4.60 19.64
C MET A 490 -5.75 -5.21 18.99
N LEU A 491 -6.70 -4.37 18.53
CA LEU A 491 -7.91 -4.79 17.83
C LEU A 491 -7.58 -5.58 16.54
N VAL A 492 -6.78 -4.99 15.67
CA VAL A 492 -6.40 -5.57 14.37
C VAL A 492 -5.55 -6.84 14.52
N ALA A 493 -4.69 -6.92 15.55
CA ALA A 493 -3.89 -8.12 15.79
C ALA A 493 -4.72 -9.30 16.32
N SER A 494 -5.74 -9.05 17.17
CA SER A 494 -6.53 -10.11 17.81
C SER A 494 -7.62 -10.70 16.91
N MET A 495 -8.22 -9.90 16.03
CA MET A 495 -9.30 -10.34 15.13
C MET A 495 -8.81 -11.33 14.05
N ASP A 496 -8.14 -10.82 13.01
CA ASP A 496 -7.85 -11.59 11.79
C ASP A 496 -6.95 -12.82 12.06
N THR A 497 -6.00 -12.72 12.99
CA THR A 497 -5.08 -13.84 13.30
C THR A 497 -5.81 -15.02 13.95
N THR A 498 -6.67 -14.73 14.93
CA THR A 498 -7.50 -15.74 15.63
C THR A 498 -8.49 -16.37 14.66
N ALA A 499 -9.21 -15.54 13.88
CA ALA A 499 -10.21 -16.03 12.93
C ALA A 499 -9.60 -16.95 11.87
N SER A 500 -8.50 -16.52 11.26
CA SER A 500 -7.79 -17.32 10.24
C SER A 500 -7.23 -18.62 10.82
N THR A 501 -6.71 -18.59 12.05
CA THR A 501 -6.19 -19.80 12.70
C THR A 501 -7.30 -20.82 12.95
N VAL A 502 -8.44 -20.40 13.50
CA VAL A 502 -9.61 -21.27 13.70
C VAL A 502 -10.14 -21.80 12.35
N GLU A 503 -10.22 -20.95 11.32
CA GLU A 503 -10.62 -21.37 9.97
C GLU A 503 -9.71 -22.46 9.41
N TRP A 504 -8.38 -22.30 9.49
CA TRP A 504 -7.42 -23.30 9.02
C TRP A 504 -7.52 -24.61 9.82
N ILE A 505 -7.73 -24.56 11.13
CA ILE A 505 -7.88 -25.78 11.96
C ILE A 505 -9.14 -26.54 11.55
N LEU A 506 -10.30 -25.86 11.49
CA LEU A 506 -11.56 -26.49 11.09
C LEU A 506 -11.51 -27.03 9.66
N SER A 507 -10.79 -26.34 8.76
CA SER A 507 -10.58 -26.78 7.37
C SER A 507 -9.74 -28.06 7.30
N GLU A 508 -8.63 -28.16 8.04
CA GLU A 508 -7.83 -29.40 8.10
C GLU A 508 -8.58 -30.54 8.80
N LEU A 509 -9.37 -30.27 9.84
CA LEU A 509 -10.20 -31.31 10.48
C LEU A 509 -11.29 -31.85 9.55
N LEU A 510 -11.95 -30.97 8.79
CA LEU A 510 -12.92 -31.37 7.74
C LEU A 510 -12.24 -32.11 6.58
N LYS A 511 -11.03 -31.71 6.20
CA LYS A 511 -10.21 -32.39 5.17
C LYS A 511 -9.71 -33.76 5.63
N ASN A 512 -9.54 -33.95 6.95
CA ASN A 512 -9.02 -35.17 7.56
C ASN A 512 -9.99 -35.76 8.62
N PRO A 513 -11.13 -36.39 8.23
CA PRO A 513 -12.10 -36.94 9.19
C PRO A 513 -11.52 -37.93 10.22
N ARG A 514 -10.44 -38.64 9.88
CA ARG A 514 -9.65 -39.49 10.80
C ARG A 514 -9.10 -38.70 12.00
N VAL A 515 -8.73 -37.43 11.79
CA VAL A 515 -8.24 -36.53 12.83
C VAL A 515 -9.41 -35.90 13.59
N MET A 516 -10.47 -35.46 12.88
CA MET A 516 -11.70 -34.97 13.50
C MET A 516 -12.24 -35.96 14.54
N GLY A 517 -12.45 -37.22 14.16
CA GLY A 517 -12.94 -38.27 15.06
C GLY A 517 -12.03 -38.57 16.26
N LYS A 518 -10.73 -38.26 16.18
CA LYS A 518 -9.81 -38.36 17.32
C LYS A 518 -9.96 -37.19 18.30
N VAL A 519 -10.08 -35.95 17.80
CA VAL A 519 -10.38 -34.77 18.64
C VAL A 519 -11.76 -34.92 19.29
N GLN A 520 -12.76 -35.35 18.53
CA GLN A 520 -14.12 -35.62 19.04
C GLN A 520 -14.13 -36.68 20.14
N LYS A 521 -13.34 -37.76 20.00
CA LYS A 521 -13.21 -38.81 21.02
C LYS A 521 -12.42 -38.36 22.25
N GLU A 522 -11.40 -37.52 22.09
CA GLU A 522 -10.70 -36.90 23.22
C GLU A 522 -11.66 -36.06 24.06
N LEU A 523 -12.45 -35.20 23.40
CA LEU A 523 -13.47 -34.36 24.05
C LEU A 523 -14.54 -35.21 24.76
N GLU A 524 -15.03 -36.28 24.13
CA GLU A 524 -15.96 -37.25 24.77
C GLU A 524 -15.38 -37.89 26.03
N LEU A 525 -14.07 -38.21 26.04
CA LEU A 525 -13.40 -38.88 27.17
C LEU A 525 -13.03 -37.93 28.32
N VAL A 526 -12.70 -36.68 28.02
CA VAL A 526 -12.26 -35.66 29.00
C VAL A 526 -13.44 -34.87 29.57
N VAL A 527 -14.42 -34.52 28.73
CA VAL A 527 -15.49 -33.56 29.06
C VAL A 527 -16.83 -34.25 29.30
N GLY A 528 -17.14 -35.29 28.51
CA GLY A 528 -18.45 -35.94 28.47
C GLY A 528 -19.51 -35.13 27.73
N LEU A 529 -20.57 -35.79 27.25
CA LEU A 529 -21.61 -35.18 26.39
C LEU A 529 -22.70 -34.41 27.17
N ASP A 530 -22.59 -34.34 28.50
CA ASP A 530 -23.56 -33.70 29.41
C ASP A 530 -23.33 -32.19 29.60
N ARG A 531 -22.20 -31.65 29.13
CA ARG A 531 -21.85 -30.22 29.24
C ARG A 531 -21.02 -29.76 28.04
N MET A 532 -20.92 -28.45 27.87
CA MET A 532 -19.96 -27.85 26.96
C MET A 532 -18.54 -27.90 27.55
N VAL A 533 -17.53 -27.85 26.67
CA VAL A 533 -16.12 -27.79 27.07
C VAL A 533 -15.74 -26.36 27.50
N GLU A 534 -15.01 -26.25 28.59
CA GLU A 534 -14.62 -25.02 29.27
C GLU A 534 -13.11 -24.74 29.16
N GLU A 535 -12.67 -23.55 29.58
CA GLU A 535 -11.25 -23.14 29.51
C GLU A 535 -10.34 -24.03 30.38
N SER A 536 -10.87 -24.51 31.51
CA SER A 536 -10.23 -25.45 32.46
C SER A 536 -9.94 -26.82 31.85
N ASP A 537 -10.77 -27.30 30.93
CA ASP A 537 -10.57 -28.60 30.27
C ASP A 537 -9.37 -28.59 29.33
N LEU A 538 -8.97 -27.42 28.82
CA LEU A 538 -7.98 -27.29 27.74
C LEU A 538 -6.61 -27.84 28.14
N GLU A 539 -6.23 -27.89 29.41
CA GLU A 539 -4.95 -28.48 29.83
C GLU A 539 -4.92 -30.01 29.60
N SER A 540 -6.08 -30.67 29.55
CA SER A 540 -6.22 -32.13 29.33
C SER A 540 -6.45 -32.54 27.87
N LEU A 541 -6.51 -31.58 26.93
CA LEU A 541 -6.76 -31.83 25.50
C LEU A 541 -5.44 -31.85 24.70
N GLU A 542 -4.68 -32.94 24.85
CA GLU A 542 -3.36 -33.14 24.24
C GLU A 542 -3.44 -33.29 22.71
N TYR A 543 -4.40 -34.06 22.20
CA TYR A 543 -4.57 -34.31 20.77
C TYR A 543 -5.09 -33.07 20.04
N LEU A 544 -5.93 -32.26 20.68
CA LEU A 544 -6.27 -30.92 20.19
C LEU A 544 -5.04 -30.00 20.14
N ASP A 545 -4.15 -30.02 21.14
CA ASP A 545 -2.90 -29.25 21.09
C ASP A 545 -1.98 -29.71 19.95
N MET A 546 -1.86 -31.03 19.71
CA MET A 546 -1.14 -31.58 18.55
C MET A 546 -1.75 -31.14 17.21
N VAL A 547 -3.08 -31.04 17.11
CA VAL A 547 -3.79 -30.51 15.93
C VAL A 547 -3.46 -29.02 15.73
N VAL A 548 -3.53 -28.21 16.79
CA VAL A 548 -3.21 -26.77 16.74
C VAL A 548 -1.75 -26.55 16.34
N LYS A 549 -0.80 -27.32 16.90
CA LYS A 549 0.61 -27.30 16.52
C LYS A 549 0.83 -27.64 15.04
N GLU A 550 0.16 -28.67 14.53
CA GLU A 550 0.28 -29.08 13.12
C GLU A 550 -0.35 -28.07 12.15
N THR A 551 -1.49 -27.47 12.52
CA THR A 551 -2.06 -26.37 11.72
C THR A 551 -1.14 -25.16 11.70
N PHE A 552 -0.56 -24.74 12.84
CA PHE A 552 0.40 -23.64 12.85
C PHE A 552 1.69 -23.93 12.06
N ARG A 553 2.08 -25.20 11.90
CA ARG A 553 3.23 -25.60 11.09
C ARG A 553 2.95 -25.48 9.59
N LEU A 554 1.78 -25.94 9.14
CA LEU A 554 1.40 -25.98 7.73
C LEU A 554 0.79 -24.66 7.22
N HIS A 555 0.00 -23.99 8.07
CA HIS A 555 -0.75 -22.78 7.75
C HIS A 555 -0.36 -21.63 8.71
N PRO A 556 0.92 -21.21 8.75
CA PRO A 556 1.36 -20.12 9.62
C PRO A 556 0.75 -18.79 9.14
N VAL A 557 -0.24 -18.28 9.87
CA VAL A 557 -1.02 -17.08 9.52
C VAL A 557 -0.18 -15.85 9.18
N ALA A 558 1.05 -15.73 9.70
CA ALA A 558 2.04 -14.73 9.30
C ALA A 558 3.29 -15.41 8.69
N PRO A 559 3.28 -15.83 7.41
CA PRO A 559 4.25 -16.78 6.86
C PRO A 559 5.66 -16.21 6.60
N LEU A 560 5.83 -14.88 6.71
CA LEU A 560 7.12 -14.18 6.66
C LEU A 560 7.48 -13.46 7.98
N LEU A 561 6.61 -13.61 9.00
CA LEU A 561 6.47 -12.74 10.17
C LEU A 561 6.30 -11.25 9.81
N LEU A 562 6.14 -10.40 10.82
CA LEU A 562 6.31 -8.97 10.65
C LEU A 562 7.78 -8.67 10.31
N PRO A 563 8.10 -7.86 9.29
CA PRO A 563 9.49 -7.66 8.85
C PRO A 563 10.37 -7.07 9.94
N HIS A 564 11.55 -7.64 10.14
CA HIS A 564 12.57 -7.12 11.04
C HIS A 564 13.50 -6.15 10.30
N TYR A 565 14.30 -5.37 11.04
CA TYR A 565 15.21 -4.38 10.48
C TYR A 565 16.51 -4.33 11.29
N SER A 566 17.64 -4.48 10.61
CA SER A 566 18.96 -4.44 11.23
C SER A 566 19.33 -3.01 11.64
N LEU A 567 19.47 -2.78 12.95
CA LEU A 567 19.84 -1.50 13.53
C LEU A 567 21.32 -1.14 13.29
N GLU A 568 22.17 -2.12 13.00
CA GLU A 568 23.61 -1.96 12.76
C GLU A 568 24.17 -3.02 11.80
N ASP A 569 25.41 -2.83 11.37
CA ASP A 569 26.18 -3.79 10.57
C ASP A 569 26.55 -4.99 11.44
N CYS A 570 26.29 -6.23 10.99
CA CYS A 570 26.73 -7.43 11.70
C CYS A 570 27.22 -8.54 10.76
N THR A 571 27.61 -9.67 11.33
CA THR A 571 27.98 -10.89 10.59
C THR A 571 27.22 -12.08 11.18
N VAL A 572 26.52 -12.83 10.34
CA VAL A 572 25.71 -14.00 10.72
C VAL A 572 26.08 -15.15 9.78
N ASP A 573 26.40 -16.32 10.33
CA ASP A 573 26.93 -17.49 9.57
C ASP A 573 28.11 -17.15 8.61
N GLY A 574 29.00 -16.25 9.06
CA GLY A 574 30.11 -15.75 8.24
C GLY A 574 29.69 -14.87 7.04
N TYR A 575 28.42 -14.51 6.92
CA TYR A 575 27.92 -13.54 5.94
C TYR A 575 27.69 -12.17 6.60
N HIS A 576 28.09 -11.11 5.93
CA HIS A 576 27.80 -9.76 6.38
C HIS A 576 26.34 -9.39 6.10
N ILE A 577 25.63 -8.96 7.15
CA ILE A 577 24.32 -8.34 7.03
C ILE A 577 24.49 -6.82 7.19
N PRO A 578 24.17 -6.01 6.16
CA PRO A 578 24.35 -4.56 6.23
C PRO A 578 23.26 -3.91 7.08
N LYS A 579 23.62 -2.83 7.79
CA LYS A 579 22.69 -1.93 8.48
C LYS A 579 21.55 -1.52 7.54
N HIS A 580 20.34 -1.40 8.08
CA HIS A 580 19.10 -1.11 7.35
C HIS A 580 18.64 -2.19 6.33
N ALA A 581 19.17 -3.41 6.39
CA ALA A 581 18.52 -4.55 5.74
C ALA A 581 17.17 -4.87 6.40
N ARG A 582 16.15 -5.14 5.57
CA ARG A 582 14.88 -5.74 6.00
C ARG A 582 15.08 -7.25 6.12
N ILE A 583 14.62 -7.88 7.19
CA ILE A 583 14.71 -9.34 7.37
C ILE A 583 13.30 -9.95 7.33
N PHE A 584 13.07 -10.93 6.46
CA PHE A 584 11.89 -11.79 6.49
C PHE A 584 12.28 -13.15 7.10
N VAL A 585 11.47 -13.66 8.02
CA VAL A 585 11.64 -15.01 8.58
C VAL A 585 10.52 -15.87 8.01
N ASN A 586 10.85 -16.68 7.01
CA ASN A 586 9.87 -17.45 6.25
C ASN A 586 9.44 -18.69 7.05
N THR A 587 8.46 -18.51 7.94
CA THR A 587 7.90 -19.56 8.78
C THR A 587 7.18 -20.63 7.97
N PHE A 588 6.62 -20.29 6.81
CA PHE A 588 6.11 -21.26 5.84
C PHE A 588 7.22 -22.19 5.32
N ALA A 589 8.42 -21.66 5.06
CA ALA A 589 9.58 -22.47 4.67
C ALA A 589 10.12 -23.31 5.82
N ILE A 590 10.24 -22.74 7.02
CA ILE A 590 10.73 -23.44 8.22
C ILE A 590 9.79 -24.59 8.63
N GLY A 591 8.47 -24.37 8.55
CA GLY A 591 7.45 -25.40 8.78
C GLY A 591 7.48 -26.54 7.75
N ARG A 592 8.14 -26.35 6.60
CA ARG A 592 8.27 -27.33 5.50
C ARG A 592 9.72 -27.80 5.27
N ASP A 593 10.65 -27.45 6.16
CA ASP A 593 12.05 -27.84 6.04
C ASP A 593 12.21 -29.36 6.28
N PRO A 594 12.63 -30.15 5.27
CA PRO A 594 12.75 -31.60 5.42
C PRO A 594 13.92 -32.02 6.34
N SER A 595 14.80 -31.09 6.75
CA SER A 595 15.79 -31.33 7.79
C SER A 595 15.21 -31.24 9.21
N ALA A 596 13.99 -30.68 9.36
CA ALA A 596 13.27 -30.56 10.62
C ALA A 596 11.99 -31.43 10.67
N TRP A 597 11.39 -31.75 9.52
CA TRP A 597 10.06 -32.37 9.45
C TRP A 597 9.98 -33.52 8.43
N THR A 598 9.73 -34.74 8.91
CA THR A 598 9.37 -35.90 8.07
C THR A 598 8.02 -35.68 7.39
N ASP A 599 7.86 -36.03 6.11
CA ASP A 599 6.65 -35.74 5.32
C ASP A 599 6.14 -34.28 5.51
N PRO A 600 6.91 -33.26 5.10
CA PRO A 600 6.64 -31.87 5.48
C PRO A 600 5.29 -31.35 4.96
N GLU A 601 4.84 -31.75 3.77
CA GLU A 601 3.54 -31.30 3.22
C GLU A 601 2.32 -32.04 3.80
N LYS A 602 2.52 -33.06 4.64
CA LYS A 602 1.45 -33.91 5.16
C LYS A 602 0.94 -33.41 6.51
N PHE A 603 -0.36 -33.16 6.62
CA PHE A 603 -1.05 -32.91 7.89
C PHE A 603 -1.09 -34.21 8.73
N ASN A 604 -0.27 -34.26 9.78
CA ASN A 604 -0.06 -35.42 10.64
C ASN A 604 0.20 -34.98 12.10
N PRO A 605 -0.86 -34.64 12.87
CA PRO A 605 -0.73 -34.20 14.26
C PRO A 605 0.07 -35.14 15.15
N GLU A 606 0.02 -36.45 14.87
CA GLU A 606 0.77 -37.47 15.61
C GLU A 606 2.30 -37.28 15.59
N ARG A 607 2.86 -36.38 14.74
CA ARG A 607 4.28 -35.99 14.80
C ARG A 607 4.67 -35.26 16.10
N PHE A 608 3.69 -34.74 16.85
CA PHE A 608 3.89 -34.05 18.11
C PHE A 608 3.72 -34.96 19.34
N ASN A 609 3.35 -36.23 19.15
CA ASN A 609 3.16 -37.18 20.25
C ASN A 609 4.49 -37.43 20.98
N GLY A 610 4.54 -37.14 22.29
CA GLY A 610 5.77 -37.20 23.08
C GLY A 610 6.84 -36.16 22.70
N SER A 611 6.52 -35.17 21.86
CA SER A 611 7.46 -34.14 21.41
C SER A 611 7.50 -32.95 22.36
N SER A 612 8.71 -32.46 22.68
CA SER A 612 8.88 -31.24 23.49
C SER A 612 8.53 -29.94 22.73
N ILE A 613 8.33 -30.01 21.40
CA ILE A 613 8.15 -28.82 20.56
C ILE A 613 6.89 -28.06 20.99
N ASP A 614 7.11 -26.82 21.40
CA ASP A 614 6.07 -25.89 21.83
C ASP A 614 5.91 -24.70 20.88
N LEU A 615 4.83 -23.96 21.09
CA LEU A 615 4.47 -22.76 20.31
C LEU A 615 5.10 -21.48 20.90
N ARG A 616 5.92 -21.59 21.95
CA ARG A 616 6.38 -20.46 22.78
C ARG A 616 7.62 -19.74 22.22
N GLY A 617 7.96 -19.99 20.96
CA GLY A 617 9.11 -19.37 20.27
C GLY A 617 10.48 -19.87 20.73
N GLN A 618 10.54 -20.92 21.55
CA GLN A 618 11.81 -21.53 22.00
C GLN A 618 12.32 -22.60 21.02
N HIS A 619 11.40 -23.27 20.32
CA HIS A 619 11.68 -24.31 19.34
C HIS A 619 11.67 -23.70 17.92
N PHE A 620 12.85 -23.46 17.35
CA PHE A 620 12.96 -22.72 16.07
C PHE A 620 12.44 -23.47 14.83
N GLN A 621 12.02 -24.73 14.99
CA GLN A 621 11.26 -25.49 14.01
C GLN A 621 9.82 -24.97 13.85
N LEU A 622 9.23 -24.35 14.89
CA LEU A 622 7.82 -23.97 14.93
C LEU A 622 7.65 -22.57 15.53
N LEU A 623 7.55 -21.56 14.66
CA LEU A 623 7.61 -20.14 15.05
C LEU A 623 6.37 -19.30 14.66
N PRO A 624 5.11 -19.76 14.82
CA PRO A 624 3.93 -19.00 14.39
C PRO A 624 3.79 -17.64 15.10
N PHE A 625 4.27 -17.53 16.34
CA PHE A 625 4.29 -16.29 17.13
C PHE A 625 5.62 -15.54 17.06
N GLY A 626 6.57 -15.97 16.22
CA GLY A 626 7.94 -15.47 16.20
C GLY A 626 8.76 -15.87 17.43
N SER A 627 9.83 -15.11 17.73
CA SER A 627 10.70 -15.35 18.89
C SER A 627 11.45 -14.07 19.31
N GLY A 628 12.21 -14.15 20.41
CA GLY A 628 13.03 -13.09 20.97
C GLY A 628 12.25 -11.83 21.38
N ARG A 629 12.94 -10.69 21.41
CA ARG A 629 12.35 -9.36 21.72
C ARG A 629 11.04 -9.04 21.00
N ARG A 630 10.81 -9.58 19.80
CA ARG A 630 9.62 -9.25 18.97
C ARG A 630 8.58 -10.37 18.87
N GLY A 631 8.71 -11.46 19.64
CA GLY A 631 7.67 -12.50 19.72
C GLY A 631 6.32 -11.93 20.15
N CYS A 632 5.21 -12.54 19.72
CA CYS A 632 3.85 -12.03 19.93
C CYS A 632 3.56 -11.78 21.42
N PRO A 633 3.03 -10.60 21.81
CA PRO A 633 2.62 -10.36 23.20
C PRO A 633 1.35 -11.13 23.56
N GLY A 634 0.37 -11.22 22.65
CA GLY A 634 -0.92 -11.89 22.88
C GLY A 634 -0.89 -13.42 22.73
N MET A 635 0.28 -14.05 22.85
CA MET A 635 0.47 -15.48 22.53
C MET A 635 -0.36 -16.43 23.42
N GLN A 636 -0.35 -16.24 24.74
CA GLN A 636 -1.14 -17.08 25.66
C GLN A 636 -2.64 -16.91 25.40
N LEU A 637 -3.10 -15.66 25.34
CA LEU A 637 -4.49 -15.31 25.03
C LEU A 637 -4.97 -15.93 23.71
N GLY A 638 -4.21 -15.74 22.62
CA GLY A 638 -4.55 -16.30 21.32
C GLY A 638 -4.61 -17.83 21.32
N LEU A 639 -3.71 -18.50 22.03
CA LEU A 639 -3.73 -19.96 22.17
C LEU A 639 -4.96 -20.45 22.96
N ILE A 640 -5.33 -19.77 24.04
CA ILE A 640 -6.55 -20.07 24.82
C ILE A 640 -7.79 -19.91 23.94
N VAL A 641 -7.95 -18.75 23.29
CA VAL A 641 -9.13 -18.43 22.47
C VAL A 641 -9.24 -19.37 21.26
N VAL A 642 -8.15 -19.64 20.54
CA VAL A 642 -8.16 -20.59 19.41
C VAL A 642 -8.52 -22.00 19.88
N ARG A 643 -7.91 -22.50 20.96
CA ARG A 643 -8.19 -23.84 21.49
C ARG A 643 -9.64 -23.95 21.98
N LEU A 644 -10.17 -22.94 22.69
CA LEU A 644 -11.54 -22.95 23.21
C LEU A 644 -12.59 -22.90 22.09
N ILE A 645 -12.41 -22.04 21.08
CA ILE A 645 -13.33 -21.99 19.93
C ILE A 645 -13.35 -23.33 19.17
N VAL A 646 -12.18 -23.90 18.86
CA VAL A 646 -12.12 -25.19 18.16
C VAL A 646 -12.67 -26.32 19.03
N ALA A 647 -12.32 -26.36 20.33
CA ALA A 647 -12.83 -27.36 21.26
C ALA A 647 -14.37 -27.34 21.30
N GLN A 648 -14.99 -26.17 21.45
CA GLN A 648 -16.46 -26.07 21.49
C GLN A 648 -17.11 -26.40 20.15
N LEU A 649 -16.56 -25.92 19.02
CA LEU A 649 -17.11 -26.24 17.71
C LEU A 649 -17.00 -27.73 17.37
N VAL A 650 -15.92 -28.41 17.76
CA VAL A 650 -15.72 -29.85 17.51
C VAL A 650 -16.46 -30.71 18.55
N HIS A 651 -16.60 -30.25 19.81
CA HIS A 651 -17.35 -30.97 20.83
C HIS A 651 -18.85 -30.93 20.53
N CYS A 652 -19.41 -29.73 20.36
CA CYS A 652 -20.86 -29.53 20.27
C CYS A 652 -21.47 -30.00 18.94
N PHE A 653 -20.66 -30.19 17.88
CA PHE A 653 -21.16 -30.47 16.54
C PHE A 653 -20.39 -31.56 15.79
N ASP A 654 -21.13 -32.37 15.05
CA ASP A 654 -20.64 -33.07 13.87
C ASP A 654 -20.71 -32.13 12.66
N TRP A 655 -19.71 -32.21 11.79
CA TRP A 655 -19.56 -31.32 10.64
C TRP A 655 -19.56 -32.08 9.34
N LYS A 656 -20.31 -31.57 8.35
CA LYS A 656 -20.34 -32.11 6.98
C LYS A 656 -20.08 -30.99 5.98
N LEU A 657 -19.35 -31.30 4.91
CA LEU A 657 -19.23 -30.39 3.78
C LEU A 657 -20.57 -30.33 3.01
N PRO A 658 -20.95 -29.17 2.46
CA PRO A 658 -22.21 -29.02 1.72
C PRO A 658 -22.21 -29.85 0.42
N ASN A 659 -23.40 -30.10 -0.13
CA ASN A 659 -23.61 -30.72 -1.44
C ASN A 659 -22.96 -32.10 -1.64
N ASN A 660 -22.66 -32.83 -0.55
CA ASN A 660 -21.93 -34.11 -0.53
C ASN A 660 -20.48 -34.02 -1.05
N MET A 661 -19.85 -32.84 -1.00
CA MET A 661 -18.44 -32.63 -1.32
C MET A 661 -17.53 -33.56 -0.49
N LEU A 662 -16.55 -34.18 -1.15
CA LEU A 662 -15.58 -35.06 -0.50
C LEU A 662 -14.49 -34.24 0.24
N PRO A 663 -13.95 -34.72 1.37
CA PRO A 663 -12.87 -34.04 2.10
C PRO A 663 -11.65 -33.67 1.25
N SER A 664 -11.33 -34.48 0.23
CA SER A 664 -10.26 -34.22 -0.72
C SER A 664 -10.50 -32.99 -1.60
N GLU A 665 -11.77 -32.69 -1.91
CA GLU A 665 -12.22 -31.62 -2.82
C GLU A 665 -12.27 -30.25 -2.14
N LEU A 666 -12.19 -30.19 -0.81
CA LEU A 666 -12.17 -28.93 -0.06
C LEU A 666 -10.97 -28.07 -0.49
N ASP A 667 -11.23 -26.89 -1.05
CA ASP A 667 -10.18 -25.98 -1.51
C ASP A 667 -9.40 -25.36 -0.33
N MET A 668 -8.08 -25.54 -0.36
CA MET A 668 -7.14 -25.02 0.64
C MET A 668 -6.28 -23.88 0.05
N THR A 669 -6.72 -23.24 -1.03
CA THR A 669 -6.01 -22.12 -1.66
C THR A 669 -5.90 -20.93 -0.71
N GLU A 670 -4.69 -20.40 -0.58
CA GLU A 670 -4.37 -19.23 0.24
C GLU A 670 -4.68 -17.90 -0.49
N GLU A 671 -5.17 -16.90 0.26
CA GLU A 671 -5.01 -15.49 -0.12
C GLU A 671 -3.93 -14.82 0.73
N PHE A 672 -2.94 -14.22 0.06
CA PHE A 672 -1.83 -13.55 0.73
C PHE A 672 -2.17 -12.12 1.18
N GLY A 673 -2.07 -11.88 2.48
CA GLY A 673 -2.01 -10.56 3.11
C GLY A 673 -0.93 -10.53 4.20
N LEU A 674 -1.01 -9.56 5.12
CA LEU A 674 -0.18 -9.57 6.33
C LEU A 674 -0.55 -10.76 7.24
N VAL A 675 -1.83 -11.12 7.22
CA VAL A 675 -2.38 -12.40 7.63
C VAL A 675 -2.75 -13.18 6.35
N VAL A 676 -2.49 -14.49 6.34
CA VAL A 676 -2.93 -15.42 5.28
C VAL A 676 -4.23 -16.11 5.68
N THR A 677 -5.28 -15.83 4.90
CA THR A 677 -6.60 -16.46 5.00
C THR A 677 -6.73 -17.56 3.96
N ARG A 678 -7.82 -18.35 4.02
CA ARG A 678 -8.30 -19.03 2.82
C ARG A 678 -8.74 -18.01 1.76
N ALA A 679 -8.67 -18.40 0.49
CA ALA A 679 -9.19 -17.62 -0.63
C ALA A 679 -10.71 -17.74 -0.76
N GLU A 680 -11.25 -18.93 -0.50
CA GLU A 680 -12.68 -19.22 -0.48
C GLU A 680 -13.11 -19.58 0.96
N HIS A 681 -14.25 -19.04 1.38
CA HIS A 681 -14.82 -19.21 2.72
C HIS A 681 -15.09 -20.68 3.09
N LEU A 682 -14.86 -21.05 4.34
CA LEU A 682 -15.26 -22.35 4.88
C LEU A 682 -16.79 -22.41 5.09
N ILE A 683 -17.47 -23.18 4.24
CA ILE A 683 -18.89 -23.52 4.40
C ILE A 683 -19.03 -24.95 4.89
N ALA A 684 -19.82 -25.17 5.95
CA ALA A 684 -20.12 -26.49 6.49
C ALA A 684 -21.54 -26.57 7.10
N VAL A 685 -22.11 -27.77 7.16
CA VAL A 685 -23.40 -28.06 7.81
C VAL A 685 -23.13 -28.63 9.21
N PRO A 686 -23.58 -27.96 10.30
CA PRO A 686 -23.51 -28.50 11.66
C PRO A 686 -24.59 -29.56 11.92
N THR A 687 -24.35 -30.44 12.87
CA THR A 687 -25.34 -31.31 13.51
C THR A 687 -25.00 -31.42 14.99
N TYR A 688 -25.90 -31.00 15.88
CA TYR A 688 -25.62 -30.89 17.32
C TYR A 688 -25.46 -32.26 18.00
N ARG A 689 -24.48 -32.39 18.91
CA ARG A 689 -24.05 -33.67 19.52
C ARG A 689 -24.35 -33.82 21.02
N LEU A 690 -24.44 -32.73 21.78
CA LEU A 690 -24.60 -32.80 23.24
C LEU A 690 -26.03 -33.18 23.63
N GLN A 691 -26.20 -33.74 24.83
CA GLN A 691 -27.48 -34.34 25.28
C GLN A 691 -28.45 -33.32 25.94
N LYS A 692 -28.24 -32.02 25.73
CA LYS A 692 -29.03 -30.89 26.25
C LYS A 692 -29.20 -29.80 25.19
#